data_AF-A0A5C4MET2-F1
#
_entry.id   AF-A0A5C4MET2-F1
#
_cell.length_a   1.000
_cell.length_b   1.000
_cell.length_c   1.000
_cell.angle_alpha   90.00
_cell.angle_beta   90.00
_cell.angle_gamma   90.00
#
_symmetry.space_group_name_H-M   'P 1'
#
loop_
_entity.id
_entity.type
_entity.pdbx_description
1 polymer ?
#
loop_
_entity_poly.entity_id
_entity_poly.type
_entity_poly.pdbx_seq_one_letter_code
_entity_poly.pdbx_strand_id
1 'polypeptide(L)'
;MSTGALRRPVGAIETGVLLRRLRAQDRLVALLGAWDDGHDLVAYGPDYVLGVGEDPFDLGTGPETDGAPAGTWVGWWGYSLGSRLEDVGPSPSRPRPLPDADLARYDTVLRRGPDGVWWWESVARPEEAERRWDELRVLLGGPTPAAAPYALDPFVAVPGADAHRDAVRRAISHIHAGDLFQANICLRLESRLSGDPLEMFLAGVEALHPAYAAFVAGRAGTVVSLSPELYVRRTGDRVLSSPIKGTAPSDSDPRALAASVKDRAENVMIVDLVRNDLGRVARPGSVRVTATAAPRAHTGVWHLVSDVEARVLPGTTDADVLRASFPPGSVTGAPKVRAMQVIGELEATGREVYTGAIGYAGPRGLEANVAIRTFEVRGDRVWLGVGGGVVADSDPEAELRECFTKAAPLLRAVGATAGRVAASPQGRDAYRGPGLDTSSPSEAYSTSGGSEAYSTGGPARPDPAAGIFDTLLVRDGAPVDLEGHVARLVEAARTAYGITLDPDALAARAGNAAASLSGPHRLRLTLDPRTGAVALRTTPASDVPSAPWTLTPVVVPGGLGAAKWEDRAVLDTLAGAPWTPSRDPLLVDEDGSVLETGRGNVFAVFDDGVHTPSLDGRILPGVTREVVLGLLRERAVPAYERRITLGELAGAAELFVTNAIGRVRAVTEIEGVVRLPSGRTTAWLRGLDASPHPLRDPARLVGATPHDRSRPGARVLLIDNYDSFVHNLAQYVRELGADATVVRNDAVDVEALERMRGTGGLTHLVISPGPGAPSGAGVSVDAVRALGASTPILGVCLGHQAIGEAYGARVVRAARPVHGAPSLVHHDGQGVYTGMEGPLVAARYHSLVVEDLPDALVPTAWNAEGVLMGVRHREHPVEGVQIHPESILTPRGHDLLVNFLSPL
;
A
#
# COMPACT_ATOMS: atom_id res chain seq x y z
N MET A 1 29.19 -15.14 -22.08
CA MET A 1 29.54 -15.48 -23.48
C MET A 1 30.37 -14.34 -24.03
N SER A 2 31.53 -14.64 -24.63
CA SER A 2 32.46 -13.63 -25.18
C SER A 2 31.81 -12.93 -26.37
N THR A 3 31.16 -11.79 -26.12
CA THR A 3 30.65 -10.91 -27.18
C THR A 3 31.83 -10.39 -27.97
N GLY A 4 31.80 -10.50 -29.31
CA GLY A 4 32.84 -10.01 -30.22
C GLY A 4 33.01 -8.49 -30.27
N ALA A 5 32.77 -7.78 -29.17
CA ALA A 5 33.00 -6.36 -29.00
C ALA A 5 34.48 -6.09 -28.72
N LEU A 6 35.04 -5.09 -29.40
CA LEU A 6 36.38 -4.58 -29.11
C LEU A 6 36.33 -3.77 -27.81
N ARG A 7 37.27 -4.03 -26.89
CA ARG A 7 37.34 -3.35 -25.60
C ARG A 7 38.74 -2.80 -25.34
N ARG A 8 38.84 -1.52 -24.96
CA ARG A 8 40.12 -0.82 -24.70
C ARG A 8 40.04 0.02 -23.43
N PRO A 9 41.09 0.05 -22.59
CA PRO A 9 41.11 0.89 -21.40
C PRO A 9 41.28 2.36 -21.82
N VAL A 10 40.43 3.23 -21.28
CA VAL A 10 40.55 4.69 -21.42
C VAL A 10 41.34 5.27 -20.24
N GLY A 11 41.11 4.74 -19.04
CA GLY A 11 41.82 5.12 -17.81
C GLY A 11 40.93 5.83 -16.77
N ALA A 12 41.55 6.30 -15.70
CA ALA A 12 40.87 7.00 -14.61
C ALA A 12 40.73 8.50 -14.92
N ILE A 13 39.68 8.85 -15.67
CA ILE A 13 39.31 10.24 -15.98
C ILE A 13 38.06 10.59 -15.15
N GLU A 14 38.07 11.75 -14.49
CA GLU A 14 36.91 12.24 -13.76
C GLU A 14 35.72 12.47 -14.71
N THR A 15 34.51 12.06 -14.31
CA THR A 15 33.33 12.04 -15.18
C THR A 15 32.99 13.42 -15.73
N GLY A 16 33.09 14.49 -14.93
CA GLY A 16 32.83 15.85 -15.40
C GLY A 16 33.82 16.30 -16.47
N VAL A 17 35.10 15.95 -16.33
CA VAL A 17 36.14 16.21 -17.34
C VAL A 17 35.86 15.45 -18.64
N LEU A 18 35.48 14.18 -18.55
CA LEU A 18 35.13 13.38 -19.72
C LEU A 18 33.95 14.00 -20.49
N LEU A 19 32.85 14.31 -19.80
CA LEU A 19 31.66 14.87 -20.42
C LEU A 19 31.92 16.25 -21.05
N ARG A 20 32.70 17.12 -20.39
CA ARG A 20 33.09 18.41 -20.97
C ARG A 20 33.91 18.29 -22.25
N ARG A 21 34.78 17.28 -22.36
CA ARG A 21 35.53 16.99 -23.60
C ARG A 21 34.64 16.50 -24.72
N LEU A 22 33.55 15.81 -24.39
CA LEU A 22 32.60 15.27 -25.34
C LEU A 22 31.41 16.20 -25.65
N ARG A 23 31.31 17.37 -25.01
CA ARG A 23 30.14 18.26 -25.08
C ARG A 23 29.72 18.67 -26.49
N ALA A 24 30.68 18.76 -27.42
CA ALA A 24 30.44 19.20 -28.80
C ALA A 24 30.09 18.04 -29.74
N GLN A 25 30.08 16.80 -29.25
CA GLN A 25 29.77 15.63 -30.05
C GLN A 25 28.26 15.51 -30.28
N ASP A 26 27.86 15.04 -31.47
CA ASP A 26 26.45 14.85 -31.80
C ASP A 26 25.82 13.85 -30.82
N ARG A 27 24.66 14.22 -30.29
CA ARG A 27 23.84 13.39 -29.39
C ARG A 27 24.62 12.74 -28.25
N LEU A 28 25.35 13.56 -27.49
CA LEU A 28 25.97 13.14 -26.24
C LEU A 28 24.90 12.63 -25.25
N VAL A 29 25.15 11.45 -24.68
CA VAL A 29 24.36 10.87 -23.60
C VAL A 29 25.26 10.44 -22.44
N ALA A 30 24.75 10.59 -21.22
CA ALA A 30 25.41 10.12 -20.01
C ALA A 30 24.38 9.51 -19.06
N LEU A 31 24.55 8.25 -18.67
CA LEU A 31 23.78 7.55 -17.65
C LEU A 31 24.72 7.27 -16.47
N LEU A 32 24.50 7.92 -15.33
CA LEU A 32 25.41 7.89 -14.17
C LEU A 32 24.71 7.35 -12.92
N GLY A 33 25.44 6.59 -12.10
CA GLY A 33 24.97 6.06 -10.82
C GLY A 33 24.76 4.54 -10.80
N ALA A 34 23.54 4.10 -10.57
CA ALA A 34 23.16 2.70 -10.32
C ALA A 34 22.77 1.91 -11.58
N TRP A 35 23.03 2.45 -12.77
CA TRP A 35 22.76 1.78 -14.06
C TRP A 35 23.61 0.51 -14.21
N ASP A 36 23.10 -0.53 -14.87
CA ASP A 36 23.88 -1.73 -15.23
C ASP A 36 24.67 -2.31 -14.03
N ASP A 37 24.00 -2.43 -12.88
CA ASP A 37 24.57 -2.87 -11.60
C ASP A 37 25.74 -1.98 -11.09
N GLY A 38 25.59 -0.65 -11.20
CA GLY A 38 26.51 0.34 -10.65
C GLY A 38 27.62 0.80 -11.60
N HIS A 39 27.38 0.72 -12.91
CA HIS A 39 28.26 1.23 -13.94
C HIS A 39 27.74 2.56 -14.50
N ASP A 40 28.65 3.46 -14.86
CA ASP A 40 28.31 4.63 -15.66
C ASP A 40 28.39 4.29 -17.16
N LEU A 41 27.55 4.90 -17.99
CA LEU A 41 27.56 4.79 -19.44
C LEU A 41 27.61 6.18 -20.08
N VAL A 42 28.51 6.37 -21.04
CA VAL A 42 28.56 7.57 -21.89
C VAL A 42 28.60 7.14 -23.36
N ALA A 43 27.81 7.78 -24.21
CA ALA A 43 27.83 7.53 -25.66
C ALA A 43 27.63 8.84 -26.43
N TYR A 44 28.07 8.87 -27.68
CA TYR A 44 27.92 10.01 -28.59
C TYR A 44 28.11 9.51 -30.03
N GLY A 45 27.71 10.31 -31.01
CA GLY A 45 27.86 9.96 -32.43
C GLY A 45 27.15 8.66 -32.80
N PRO A 46 25.81 8.58 -32.66
CA PRO A 46 25.07 7.35 -32.93
C PRO A 46 25.23 6.93 -34.39
N ASP A 47 25.22 5.62 -34.63
CA ASP A 47 25.21 5.04 -35.98
C ASP A 47 23.80 5.01 -36.59
N TYR A 48 22.77 5.10 -35.74
CA TYR A 48 21.38 5.18 -36.16
C TYR A 48 20.57 6.07 -35.20
N VAL A 49 19.66 6.85 -35.74
CA VAL A 49 18.70 7.65 -34.96
C VAL A 49 17.31 7.21 -35.36
N LEU A 50 16.46 6.90 -34.38
CA LEU A 50 15.10 6.46 -34.63
C LEU A 50 14.34 7.53 -35.44
N GLY A 51 13.82 7.11 -36.59
CA GLY A 51 13.09 7.92 -37.53
C GLY A 51 11.69 8.29 -37.04
N VAL A 52 11.17 9.39 -37.59
CA VAL A 52 9.80 9.81 -37.33
C VAL A 52 8.83 8.79 -37.93
N GLY A 53 8.05 8.14 -37.08
CA GLY A 53 7.07 7.12 -37.48
C GLY A 53 7.51 5.67 -37.26
N GLU A 54 8.79 5.44 -36.94
CA GLU A 54 9.22 4.13 -36.42
C GLU A 54 8.63 3.88 -35.03
N ASP A 55 8.46 2.61 -34.68
CA ASP A 55 7.93 2.22 -33.38
C ASP A 55 9.00 2.41 -32.29
N PRO A 56 8.81 3.31 -31.31
CA PRO A 56 9.80 3.55 -30.27
C PRO A 56 9.95 2.40 -29.28
N PHE A 57 9.04 1.43 -29.26
CA PHE A 57 9.14 0.26 -28.39
C PHE A 57 9.87 -0.90 -29.06
N ASP A 58 9.81 -1.03 -30.39
CA ASP A 58 10.44 -2.11 -31.14
C ASP A 58 11.84 -1.72 -31.63
N LEU A 59 12.83 -1.92 -30.77
CA LEU A 59 14.22 -1.58 -31.04
C LEU A 59 15.03 -2.77 -31.59
N GLY A 60 14.36 -3.90 -31.89
CA GLY A 60 15.01 -5.13 -32.33
C GLY A 60 15.91 -5.77 -31.27
N THR A 61 15.59 -5.60 -29.98
CA THR A 61 16.34 -6.16 -28.85
C THR A 61 15.53 -7.24 -28.11
N GLY A 62 16.19 -8.32 -27.70
CA GLY A 62 15.54 -9.46 -27.04
C GLY A 62 16.36 -10.76 -27.09
N PRO A 63 15.81 -11.90 -26.61
CA PRO A 63 16.52 -13.16 -26.45
C PRO A 63 16.91 -13.86 -27.77
N GLU A 64 16.30 -13.48 -28.90
CA GLU A 64 16.58 -14.04 -30.24
C GLU A 64 16.97 -12.93 -31.22
N THR A 65 18.17 -12.34 -31.05
CA THR A 65 18.79 -11.57 -32.14
C THR A 65 19.75 -12.49 -32.88
N ASP A 66 19.36 -12.93 -34.09
CA ASP A 66 20.21 -13.73 -34.97
C ASP A 66 21.52 -12.98 -35.32
N GLY A 67 22.59 -13.32 -34.62
CA GLY A 67 23.97 -13.30 -35.12
C GLY A 67 24.67 -11.96 -35.40
N ALA A 68 24.02 -10.80 -35.36
CA ALA A 68 24.70 -9.51 -35.50
C ALA A 68 24.93 -8.85 -34.12
N PRO A 69 26.12 -8.35 -33.77
CA PRO A 69 26.30 -7.62 -32.53
C PRO A 69 25.56 -6.27 -32.62
N ALA A 70 24.41 -6.19 -31.95
CA ALA A 70 23.57 -5.00 -31.94
C ALA A 70 24.21 -3.88 -31.11
N GLY A 71 24.19 -2.65 -31.62
CA GLY A 71 24.56 -1.47 -30.83
C GLY A 71 23.62 -1.25 -29.63
N THR A 72 23.98 -0.32 -28.75
CA THR A 72 23.16 0.03 -27.59
C THR A 72 22.23 1.18 -27.97
N TRP A 73 20.92 0.98 -27.87
CA TRP A 73 19.95 2.06 -27.97
C TRP A 73 19.92 2.85 -26.66
N VAL A 74 19.95 4.17 -26.73
CA VAL A 74 19.86 5.07 -25.56
C VAL A 74 18.96 6.25 -25.91
N GLY A 75 18.14 6.69 -24.96
CA GLY A 75 17.27 7.85 -25.14
C GLY A 75 16.10 7.87 -24.18
N TRP A 76 14.97 8.44 -24.62
CA TRP A 76 13.76 8.53 -23.81
C TRP A 76 12.48 8.08 -24.53
N TRP A 77 11.53 7.65 -23.71
CA TRP A 77 10.13 7.40 -24.04
C TRP A 77 9.26 8.40 -23.27
N GLY A 78 8.61 9.32 -23.96
CA GLY A 78 7.74 10.33 -23.38
C GLY A 78 6.38 9.77 -22.97
N TYR A 79 5.74 10.43 -22.01
CA TYR A 79 4.48 10.00 -21.41
C TYR A 79 3.36 9.82 -22.44
N SER A 80 3.30 10.70 -23.44
CA SER A 80 2.32 10.67 -24.53
C SER A 80 2.34 9.37 -25.34
N LEU A 81 3.43 8.60 -25.33
CA LEU A 81 3.46 7.28 -25.98
C LEU A 81 2.46 6.30 -25.39
N GLY A 82 2.01 6.51 -24.16
CA GLY A 82 0.93 5.71 -23.56
C GLY A 82 -0.36 5.75 -24.38
N SER A 83 -0.65 6.85 -25.08
CA SER A 83 -1.83 6.93 -25.96
C SER A 83 -1.70 6.15 -27.27
N ARG A 84 -0.52 5.59 -27.56
CA ARG A 84 -0.34 4.62 -28.65
C ARG A 84 -0.67 3.19 -28.20
N LEU A 85 -0.71 2.96 -26.88
CA LEU A 85 -0.93 1.65 -26.28
C LEU A 85 -2.36 1.47 -25.78
N GLU A 86 -2.97 2.55 -25.28
CA GLU A 86 -4.30 2.54 -24.67
C GLU A 86 -5.13 3.73 -25.16
N ASP A 87 -6.45 3.57 -25.22
CA ASP A 87 -7.37 4.68 -25.57
C ASP A 87 -7.61 5.58 -24.35
N VAL A 88 -6.86 6.69 -24.31
CA VAL A 88 -6.84 7.62 -23.19
C VAL A 88 -7.40 9.01 -23.54
N GLY A 89 -8.03 9.15 -24.71
CA GLY A 89 -8.57 10.42 -25.18
C GLY A 89 -7.49 11.48 -25.51
N PRO A 90 -7.91 12.74 -25.73
CA PRO A 90 -6.98 13.80 -26.13
C PRO A 90 -6.08 14.25 -24.97
N SER A 91 -4.80 14.48 -25.27
CA SER A 91 -3.86 15.09 -24.32
C SER A 91 -3.97 16.61 -24.31
N PRO A 92 -3.72 17.26 -23.16
CA PRO A 92 -3.70 18.72 -23.07
C PRO A 92 -2.56 19.29 -23.91
N SER A 93 -2.70 20.56 -24.30
CA SER A 93 -1.74 21.20 -25.20
C SER A 93 -0.32 21.21 -24.61
N ARG A 94 0.67 21.01 -25.48
CA ARG A 94 2.10 21.11 -25.18
C ARG A 94 2.64 22.38 -25.84
N PRO A 95 2.89 23.48 -25.10
CA PRO A 95 3.22 24.77 -25.73
C PRO A 95 4.53 24.74 -26.53
N ARG A 96 5.51 23.95 -26.09
CA ARG A 96 6.80 23.76 -26.76
C ARG A 96 7.18 22.27 -26.77
N PRO A 97 6.49 21.43 -27.58
CA PRO A 97 6.53 19.98 -27.45
C PRO A 97 7.92 19.39 -27.70
N LEU A 98 8.40 18.52 -26.81
CA LEU A 98 9.51 17.64 -27.15
C LEU A 98 8.98 16.46 -27.99
N PRO A 99 9.84 15.78 -28.77
CA PRO A 99 9.46 14.53 -29.41
C PRO A 99 8.99 13.50 -28.38
N ASP A 100 7.93 12.76 -28.72
CA ASP A 100 7.38 11.70 -27.87
C ASP A 100 8.42 10.59 -27.60
N ALA A 101 9.39 10.42 -28.49
CA ALA A 101 10.59 9.62 -28.26
C ALA A 101 11.78 10.28 -28.96
N ASP A 102 12.96 10.16 -28.36
CA ASP A 102 14.23 10.45 -29.03
C ASP A 102 15.25 9.38 -28.63
N LEU A 103 15.33 8.34 -29.44
CA LEU A 103 16.14 7.14 -29.22
C LEU A 103 17.17 7.04 -30.35
N ALA A 104 18.40 6.70 -30.00
CA ALA A 104 19.47 6.49 -30.97
C ALA A 104 20.28 5.25 -30.61
N ARG A 105 20.75 4.54 -31.64
CA ARG A 105 21.64 3.39 -31.49
C ARG A 105 23.10 3.84 -31.56
N TYR A 106 23.90 3.31 -30.65
CA TYR A 106 25.31 3.56 -30.53
C TYR A 106 26.07 2.24 -30.66
N ASP A 107 26.83 2.09 -31.73
CA ASP A 107 27.79 1.00 -31.93
C ASP A 107 29.00 1.06 -30.99
N THR A 108 29.18 2.18 -30.27
CA THR A 108 30.35 2.49 -29.46
C THR A 108 29.94 3.23 -28.20
N VAL A 109 30.40 2.75 -27.06
CA VAL A 109 30.07 3.31 -25.74
C VAL A 109 31.32 3.36 -24.84
N LEU A 110 31.27 4.25 -23.85
CA LEU A 110 32.21 4.32 -22.74
C LEU A 110 31.49 3.81 -21.49
N ARG A 111 32.12 2.87 -20.76
CA ARG A 111 31.60 2.36 -19.49
C ARG A 111 32.60 2.58 -18.38
N ARG A 112 32.12 3.00 -17.22
CA ARG A 112 32.94 3.09 -16.01
C ARG A 112 32.52 2.02 -15.03
N GLY A 113 33.47 1.20 -14.60
CA GLY A 113 33.22 0.21 -13.56
C GLY A 113 33.18 0.84 -12.16
N PRO A 114 32.77 0.08 -11.13
CA PRO A 114 32.89 0.48 -9.73
C PRO A 114 34.34 0.75 -9.28
N ASP A 115 35.33 0.25 -10.02
CA ASP A 115 36.76 0.55 -9.85
C ASP A 115 37.14 1.98 -10.28
N GLY A 116 36.20 2.71 -10.86
CA GLY A 116 36.36 4.08 -11.31
C GLY A 116 37.07 4.23 -12.66
N VAL A 117 37.37 3.14 -13.36
CA VAL A 117 38.11 3.14 -14.63
C VAL A 117 37.16 3.14 -15.81
N TRP A 118 37.40 4.04 -16.79
CA TRP A 118 36.67 4.05 -18.05
C TRP A 118 37.22 3.03 -19.03
N TRP A 119 36.30 2.33 -19.69
CA TRP A 119 36.52 1.39 -20.77
C TRP A 119 35.75 1.84 -21.99
N TRP A 120 36.40 1.76 -23.15
CA TRP A 120 35.76 1.94 -24.45
C TRP A 120 35.38 0.57 -24.99
N GLU A 121 34.14 0.47 -25.46
CA GLU A 121 33.56 -0.75 -26.01
C GLU A 121 32.91 -0.44 -27.36
N SER A 122 33.19 -1.26 -28.38
CA SER A 122 32.60 -1.08 -29.71
C SER A 122 32.21 -2.41 -30.36
N VAL A 123 31.03 -2.43 -30.95
CA VAL A 123 30.50 -3.50 -31.80
C VAL A 123 30.56 -3.15 -33.29
N ALA A 124 31.13 -1.99 -33.63
CA ALA A 124 31.32 -1.57 -35.02
C ALA A 124 32.27 -2.51 -35.77
N ARG A 125 32.25 -2.42 -37.10
CA ARG A 125 33.23 -3.14 -37.94
C ARG A 125 34.66 -2.70 -37.55
N PRO A 126 35.68 -3.59 -37.58
CA PRO A 126 37.01 -3.28 -37.05
C PRO A 126 37.64 -1.96 -37.55
N GLU A 127 37.50 -1.63 -38.84
CA GLU A 127 38.01 -0.37 -39.41
C GLU A 127 37.27 0.87 -38.86
N GLU A 128 35.96 0.78 -38.70
CA GLU A 128 35.11 1.80 -38.11
C GLU A 128 35.45 2.01 -36.63
N ALA A 129 35.61 0.89 -35.92
CA ALA A 129 35.94 0.86 -34.51
C ALA A 129 37.33 1.49 -34.23
N GLU A 130 38.34 1.19 -35.06
CA GLU A 130 39.67 1.83 -34.94
C GLU A 130 39.59 3.34 -35.15
N ARG A 131 38.83 3.78 -36.17
CA ARG A 131 38.65 5.21 -36.42
C ARG A 131 37.98 5.92 -35.25
N ARG A 132 36.90 5.36 -34.70
CA ARG A 132 36.21 5.91 -33.51
C ARG A 132 37.11 5.94 -32.27
N TRP A 133 37.99 4.94 -32.13
CA TRP A 133 38.97 4.92 -31.05
C TRP A 133 40.02 6.04 -31.19
N ASP A 134 40.56 6.25 -32.40
CA ASP A 134 41.51 7.32 -32.66
C ASP A 134 40.88 8.70 -32.46
N GLU A 135 39.64 8.90 -32.92
CA GLU A 135 38.84 10.10 -32.67
C GLU A 135 38.70 10.37 -31.16
N LEU A 136 38.32 9.36 -30.37
CA LEU A 136 38.24 9.49 -28.92
C LEU A 136 39.61 9.87 -28.31
N ARG A 137 40.71 9.22 -28.72
CA ARG A 137 42.04 9.53 -28.20
C ARG A 137 42.44 10.98 -28.45
N VAL A 138 42.11 11.51 -29.62
CA VAL A 138 42.34 12.93 -29.96
C VAL A 138 41.53 13.83 -29.03
N LEU A 139 40.24 13.54 -28.83
CA LEU A 139 39.37 14.30 -27.92
C LEU A 139 39.88 14.27 -26.46
N LEU A 140 40.40 13.12 -26.02
CA LEU A 140 40.95 12.94 -24.67
C LEU A 140 42.36 13.52 -24.51
N GLY A 141 43.11 13.71 -25.59
CA GLY A 141 44.44 14.34 -25.56
C GLY A 141 44.41 15.87 -25.47
N GLY A 142 43.24 16.49 -25.69
CA GLY A 142 43.07 17.93 -25.63
C GLY A 142 43.14 18.51 -24.20
N PRO A 143 43.32 19.85 -24.08
CA PRO A 143 43.29 20.53 -22.79
C PRO A 143 41.95 20.29 -22.09
N THR A 144 41.95 20.19 -20.76
CA THR A 144 40.73 20.07 -19.96
C THR A 144 39.85 21.31 -20.19
N PRO A 145 38.63 21.16 -20.74
CA PRO A 145 37.76 22.32 -20.95
C PRO A 145 37.32 22.89 -19.61
N ALA A 146 37.31 24.22 -19.51
CA ALA A 146 36.72 24.90 -18.36
C ALA A 146 35.20 24.71 -18.34
N ALA A 147 34.61 24.75 -17.13
CA ALA A 147 33.17 24.74 -16.96
C ALA A 147 32.56 25.97 -17.66
N ALA A 148 31.51 25.77 -18.47
CA ALA A 148 30.78 26.90 -19.04
C ALA A 148 29.79 27.48 -18.02
N PRO A 149 29.60 28.81 -17.97
CA PRO A 149 28.58 29.38 -17.12
C PRO A 149 27.19 29.02 -17.61
N TYR A 150 26.27 28.82 -16.68
CA TYR A 150 24.83 28.80 -16.93
C TYR A 150 24.10 29.61 -15.86
N ALA A 151 22.91 30.09 -16.18
CA ALA A 151 22.03 30.79 -15.24
C ALA A 151 20.58 30.47 -15.53
N LEU A 152 19.80 30.39 -14.46
CA LEU A 152 18.37 30.09 -14.44
C LEU A 152 17.62 31.26 -13.81
N ASP A 153 16.54 31.68 -14.45
CA ASP A 153 15.56 32.56 -13.81
C ASP A 153 14.79 31.78 -12.72
N PRO A 154 14.07 32.45 -11.80
CA PRO A 154 13.21 31.75 -10.86
C PRO A 154 12.14 30.89 -11.57
N PHE A 155 11.95 29.66 -11.10
CA PHE A 155 10.94 28.75 -11.63
C PHE A 155 9.54 29.16 -11.18
N VAL A 156 8.61 29.29 -12.13
CA VAL A 156 7.22 29.68 -11.85
C VAL A 156 6.25 28.57 -12.25
N ALA A 157 5.17 28.42 -11.47
CA ALA A 157 4.06 27.52 -11.78
C ALA A 157 3.31 28.00 -13.03
N VAL A 158 3.10 27.11 -14.01
CA VAL A 158 2.39 27.43 -15.25
C VAL A 158 1.16 26.51 -15.39
N PRO A 159 -0.05 27.05 -15.61
CA PRO A 159 -0.41 28.47 -15.68
C PRO A 159 -0.49 29.17 -14.32
N GLY A 160 -0.37 28.41 -13.22
CA GLY A 160 -0.37 28.93 -11.86
C GLY A 160 -0.74 27.85 -10.84
N ALA A 161 -0.55 28.15 -9.56
CA ALA A 161 -0.85 27.23 -8.47
C ALA A 161 -2.35 26.88 -8.34
N ASP A 162 -3.23 27.80 -8.73
CA ASP A 162 -4.69 27.60 -8.61
C ASP A 162 -5.22 26.54 -9.57
N ALA A 163 -4.64 26.41 -10.76
CA ALA A 163 -5.00 25.35 -11.70
C ALA A 163 -4.68 23.96 -11.14
N HIS A 164 -3.54 23.81 -10.45
CA HIS A 164 -3.20 22.56 -9.77
C HIS A 164 -4.17 22.25 -8.62
N ARG A 165 -4.52 23.24 -7.79
CA ARG A 165 -5.50 23.06 -6.71
C ARG A 165 -6.86 22.61 -7.26
N ASP A 166 -7.30 23.19 -8.37
CA ASP A 166 -8.55 22.80 -9.03
C ASP A 166 -8.50 21.37 -9.57
N ALA A 167 -7.40 21.01 -10.25
CA ALA A 167 -7.17 19.65 -10.73
C ALA A 167 -7.22 18.63 -9.58
N VAL A 168 -6.59 18.92 -8.43
CA VAL A 168 -6.66 18.05 -7.24
C VAL A 168 -8.09 17.89 -6.73
N ARG A 169 -8.87 18.98 -6.59
CA ARG A 169 -10.27 18.92 -6.15
C ARG A 169 -11.15 18.07 -7.08
N ARG A 170 -10.95 18.21 -8.40
CA ARG A 170 -11.67 17.43 -9.40
C ARG A 170 -11.25 15.96 -9.39
N ALA A 171 -9.96 15.66 -9.22
CA ALA A 171 -9.48 14.29 -9.05
C ALA A 171 -10.11 13.62 -7.81
N ILE A 172 -10.17 14.31 -6.67
CA ILE A 172 -10.89 13.83 -5.47
C ILE A 172 -12.37 13.54 -5.78
N SER A 173 -13.01 14.39 -6.58
CA SER A 173 -14.42 14.19 -6.99
C SER A 173 -14.59 12.93 -7.86
N HIS A 174 -13.66 12.65 -8.78
CA HIS A 174 -13.64 11.40 -9.55
C HIS A 174 -13.45 10.19 -8.63
N ILE A 175 -12.57 10.27 -7.64
CA ILE A 175 -12.33 9.19 -6.68
C ILE A 175 -13.61 8.86 -5.90
N HIS A 176 -14.30 9.87 -5.35
CA HIS A 176 -15.57 9.66 -4.66
C HIS A 176 -16.70 9.16 -5.57
N ALA A 177 -16.63 9.42 -6.88
CA ALA A 177 -17.56 8.86 -7.86
C ALA A 177 -17.27 7.39 -8.19
N GLY A 178 -16.11 6.86 -7.78
CA GLY A 178 -15.65 5.52 -8.11
C GLY A 178 -14.93 5.42 -9.45
N ASP A 179 -14.63 6.54 -10.10
CA ASP A 179 -13.95 6.55 -11.41
C ASP A 179 -12.50 6.08 -11.31
N LEU A 180 -11.84 6.26 -10.17
CA LEU A 180 -10.46 5.84 -9.94
C LEU A 180 -10.16 5.76 -8.45
N PHE A 181 -9.12 5.03 -8.08
CA PHE A 181 -8.64 4.91 -6.71
C PHE A 181 -7.66 6.04 -6.36
N GLN A 182 -6.77 6.37 -7.30
CA GLN A 182 -5.76 7.41 -7.21
C GLN A 182 -5.38 7.93 -8.60
N ALA A 183 -5.06 9.22 -8.69
CA ALA A 183 -4.40 9.82 -9.84
C ALA A 183 -3.20 10.64 -9.38
N ASN A 184 -2.08 10.55 -10.09
CA ASN A 184 -0.93 11.42 -9.89
C ASN A 184 -1.18 12.71 -10.65
N ILE A 185 -1.49 13.81 -9.96
CA ILE A 185 -1.74 15.12 -10.58
C ILE A 185 -0.46 15.96 -10.48
N CYS A 186 -0.10 16.60 -11.59
CA CYS A 186 1.18 17.29 -11.71
C CYS A 186 1.02 18.79 -11.97
N LEU A 187 1.99 19.53 -11.44
CA LEU A 187 2.28 20.93 -11.70
C LEU A 187 3.52 21.04 -12.60
N ARG A 188 3.46 21.94 -13.58
CA ARG A 188 4.63 22.35 -14.37
C ARG A 188 5.26 23.60 -13.78
N LEU A 189 6.55 23.52 -13.45
CA LEU A 189 7.38 24.68 -13.11
C LEU A 189 8.25 25.03 -14.32
N GLU A 190 8.23 26.29 -14.78
CA GLU A 190 8.98 26.74 -15.95
C GLU A 190 9.94 27.89 -15.60
N SER A 191 11.10 27.92 -16.27
CA SER A 191 12.11 28.96 -16.17
C SER A 191 12.79 29.21 -17.53
N ARG A 192 13.59 30.27 -17.60
CA ARG A 192 14.52 30.54 -18.69
C ARG A 192 15.90 30.03 -18.33
N LEU A 193 16.53 29.33 -19.27
CA LEU A 193 17.92 28.90 -19.18
C LEU A 193 18.79 29.73 -20.12
N SER A 194 19.92 30.19 -19.61
CA SER A 194 21.03 30.72 -20.40
C SER A 194 22.30 29.91 -20.09
N GLY A 195 23.10 29.59 -21.11
CA GLY A 195 24.30 28.75 -20.96
C GLY A 195 24.06 27.27 -21.29
N ASP A 196 24.93 26.39 -20.79
CA ASP A 196 24.96 24.97 -21.17
C ASP A 196 24.18 24.05 -20.19
N PRO A 197 23.14 23.32 -20.64
CA PRO A 197 22.46 22.29 -19.86
C PRO A 197 23.36 21.20 -19.28
N LEU A 198 24.52 20.91 -19.88
CA LEU A 198 25.45 19.90 -19.37
C LEU A 198 26.03 20.30 -18.00
N GLU A 199 26.33 21.59 -17.80
CA GLU A 199 26.86 22.08 -16.53
C GLU A 199 25.77 22.10 -15.44
N MET A 200 24.52 22.33 -15.85
CA MET A 200 23.34 22.15 -14.98
C MET A 200 23.20 20.68 -14.53
N PHE A 201 23.38 19.72 -15.44
CA PHE A 201 23.37 18.29 -15.11
C PHE A 201 24.49 17.91 -14.13
N LEU A 202 25.72 18.34 -14.40
CA LEU A 202 26.88 18.05 -13.54
C LEU A 202 26.68 18.60 -12.12
N ALA A 203 26.20 19.84 -11.99
CA ALA A 203 25.88 20.44 -10.69
C ALA A 203 24.80 19.63 -9.94
N GLY A 204 23.76 19.18 -10.65
CA GLY A 204 22.70 18.34 -10.09
C GLY A 204 23.22 16.98 -9.58
N VAL A 205 24.08 16.31 -10.37
CA VAL A 205 24.69 15.03 -10.02
C VAL A 205 25.59 15.16 -8.80
N GLU A 206 26.47 16.18 -8.78
CA GLU A 206 27.39 16.44 -7.66
C GLU A 206 26.63 16.75 -6.36
N ALA A 207 25.55 17.52 -6.44
CA ALA A 207 24.80 17.91 -5.24
C ALA A 207 23.91 16.77 -4.70
N LEU A 208 23.30 15.96 -5.56
CA LEU A 208 22.23 15.04 -5.17
C LEU A 208 22.58 13.56 -5.23
N HIS A 209 23.64 13.18 -5.94
CA HIS A 209 24.06 11.78 -6.14
C HIS A 209 22.87 10.85 -6.51
N PRO A 210 22.10 11.18 -7.56
CA PRO A 210 20.90 10.41 -7.92
C PRO A 210 21.24 8.96 -8.28
N ALA A 211 20.32 8.04 -7.99
CA ALA A 211 20.49 6.64 -8.36
C ALA A 211 20.50 6.45 -9.88
N TYR A 212 19.66 7.19 -10.61
CA TYR A 212 19.55 7.09 -12.07
C TYR A 212 19.63 8.47 -12.71
N ALA A 213 20.84 9.05 -12.70
CA ALA A 213 21.11 10.28 -13.44
C ALA A 213 21.16 10.00 -14.95
N ALA A 214 20.51 10.84 -15.74
CA ALA A 214 20.59 10.76 -17.20
C ALA A 214 20.67 12.15 -17.84
N PHE A 215 21.63 12.33 -18.73
CA PHE A 215 21.74 13.46 -19.66
C PHE A 215 21.53 12.93 -21.07
N VAL A 216 20.58 13.50 -21.82
CA VAL A 216 20.37 13.13 -23.22
C VAL A 216 20.27 14.41 -24.06
N ALA A 217 21.29 14.68 -24.87
CA ALA A 217 21.27 15.77 -25.84
C ALA A 217 20.56 15.31 -27.13
N GLY A 218 19.28 15.65 -27.26
CA GLY A 218 18.51 15.44 -28.48
C GLY A 218 18.64 16.60 -29.48
N ARG A 219 18.20 16.38 -30.72
CA ARG A 219 18.20 17.44 -31.75
C ARG A 219 17.12 18.50 -31.52
N ALA A 220 16.02 18.09 -30.89
CA ALA A 220 14.86 18.95 -30.64
C ALA A 220 14.85 19.58 -29.23
N GLY A 221 15.71 19.10 -28.33
CA GLY A 221 15.83 19.52 -26.94
C GLY A 221 16.74 18.61 -26.13
N THR A 222 16.97 18.95 -24.86
CA THR A 222 17.87 18.23 -23.95
C THR A 222 17.11 17.81 -22.70
N VAL A 223 17.37 16.60 -22.22
CA VAL A 223 16.80 16.06 -20.99
C VAL A 223 17.89 15.92 -19.93
N VAL A 224 17.62 16.44 -18.73
CA VAL A 224 18.49 16.38 -17.55
C VAL A 224 17.70 15.74 -16.40
N SER A 225 17.89 14.44 -16.20
CA SER A 225 17.17 13.63 -15.22
C SER A 225 18.04 13.31 -14.01
N LEU A 226 17.46 13.48 -12.82
CA LEU A 226 18.07 13.18 -11.52
C LEU A 226 17.17 12.19 -10.75
N SER A 227 16.66 11.18 -11.45
CA SER A 227 15.62 10.26 -10.95
C SER A 227 16.16 9.30 -9.87
N PRO A 228 15.35 8.96 -8.86
CA PRO A 228 15.66 7.91 -7.90
C PRO A 228 15.15 6.52 -8.34
N GLU A 229 14.25 6.44 -9.32
CA GLU A 229 13.30 5.33 -9.44
C GLU A 229 13.58 4.47 -10.66
N LEU A 230 13.74 3.16 -10.44
CA LEU A 230 13.86 2.20 -11.53
C LEU A 230 12.46 1.89 -12.07
N TYR A 231 12.23 2.22 -13.34
CA TYR A 231 11.01 1.82 -14.02
C TYR A 231 11.06 0.32 -14.33
N VAL A 232 12.08 -0.12 -15.07
CA VAL A 232 12.23 -1.51 -15.46
C VAL A 232 13.69 -1.85 -15.72
N ARG A 233 14.13 -3.01 -15.26
CA ARG A 233 15.39 -3.65 -15.65
C ARG A 233 15.09 -5.07 -16.11
N ARG A 234 15.63 -5.48 -17.26
CA ARG A 234 15.58 -6.85 -17.76
C ARG A 234 16.98 -7.38 -17.99
N THR A 235 17.26 -8.53 -17.38
CA THR A 235 18.49 -9.30 -17.60
C THR A 235 18.10 -10.73 -17.96
N GLY A 236 18.26 -11.09 -19.24
CA GLY A 236 17.82 -12.40 -19.75
C GLY A 236 16.30 -12.58 -19.66
N ASP A 237 15.85 -13.58 -18.91
CA ASP A 237 14.43 -13.86 -18.67
C ASP A 237 13.85 -13.13 -17.44
N ARG A 238 14.67 -12.41 -16.68
CA ARG A 238 14.27 -11.80 -15.41
C ARG A 238 13.99 -10.31 -15.60
N VAL A 239 12.86 -9.84 -15.08
CA VAL A 239 12.45 -8.43 -15.07
C VAL A 239 12.30 -7.96 -13.63
N LEU A 240 12.75 -6.74 -13.33
CA LEU A 240 12.63 -6.06 -12.05
C LEU A 240 12.04 -4.66 -12.27
N SER A 241 11.09 -4.26 -11.44
CA SER A 241 10.62 -2.88 -11.30
C SER A 241 10.65 -2.48 -9.83
N SER A 242 11.03 -1.24 -9.52
CA SER A 242 11.16 -0.78 -8.13
C SER A 242 10.32 0.48 -7.86
N PRO A 243 8.97 0.36 -7.85
CA PRO A 243 8.08 1.51 -7.64
C PRO A 243 8.33 2.22 -6.30
N ILE A 244 8.21 3.55 -6.33
CA ILE A 244 8.34 4.41 -5.14
C ILE A 244 7.00 5.06 -4.78
N LYS A 245 6.63 4.96 -3.49
CA LYS A 245 5.50 5.68 -2.88
C LYS A 245 5.86 6.16 -1.48
N GLY A 246 5.24 7.25 -1.04
CA GLY A 246 5.59 7.93 0.21
C GLY A 246 6.89 8.73 0.11
N THR A 247 6.84 9.96 0.62
CA THR A 247 7.99 10.88 0.62
C THR A 247 8.04 11.63 1.93
N ALA A 248 9.21 11.67 2.56
CA ALA A 248 9.43 12.49 3.76
C ALA A 248 10.70 13.34 3.61
N PRO A 249 10.76 14.54 4.22
CA PRO A 249 11.97 15.36 4.28
C PRO A 249 13.17 14.56 4.81
N SER A 250 14.38 14.83 4.32
CA SER A 250 15.59 14.06 4.69
C SER A 250 15.94 14.07 6.18
N ASP A 251 15.50 15.10 6.92
CA ASP A 251 15.72 15.30 8.35
C ASP A 251 14.65 14.66 9.24
N SER A 252 13.63 14.02 8.66
CA SER A 252 12.59 13.29 9.39
C SER A 252 13.01 11.85 9.77
N ASP A 253 12.32 11.24 10.75
CA ASP A 253 12.53 9.84 11.13
C ASP A 253 11.93 8.89 10.05
N PRO A 254 12.73 8.09 9.35
CA PRO A 254 12.23 7.16 8.33
C PRO A 254 11.29 6.08 8.89
N ARG A 255 11.33 5.79 10.20
CA ARG A 255 10.39 4.85 10.82
C ARG A 255 8.97 5.39 10.84
N ALA A 256 8.81 6.71 10.97
CA ALA A 256 7.49 7.35 10.90
C ALA A 256 6.87 7.18 9.50
N LEU A 257 7.68 7.33 8.44
CA LEU A 257 7.24 7.10 7.06
C LEU A 257 6.84 5.63 6.85
N ALA A 258 7.63 4.66 7.33
CA ALA A 258 7.28 3.24 7.25
C ALA A 258 5.99 2.89 8.04
N ALA A 259 5.75 3.59 9.15
CA ALA A 259 4.60 3.39 10.02
C ALA A 259 3.31 4.07 9.51
N SER A 260 3.40 4.95 8.51
CA SER A 260 2.26 5.65 7.92
C SER A 260 1.28 4.70 7.23
N VAL A 261 0.01 4.75 7.65
CA VAL A 261 -1.07 3.93 7.05
C VAL A 261 -1.36 4.38 5.61
N LYS A 262 -1.40 5.70 5.38
CA LYS A 262 -1.63 6.30 4.04
C LYS A 262 -0.55 5.87 3.06
N ASP A 263 0.73 6.05 3.42
CA ASP A 263 1.84 5.75 2.51
C ASP A 263 1.94 4.26 2.19
N ARG A 264 1.60 3.39 3.15
CA ARG A 264 1.49 1.94 2.89
C ARG A 264 0.35 1.62 1.92
N ALA A 265 -0.82 2.22 2.09
CA ALA A 265 -1.97 1.96 1.22
C ALA A 265 -1.67 2.35 -0.23
N GLU A 266 -1.06 3.53 -0.43
CA GLU A 266 -0.59 3.96 -1.75
C GLU A 266 0.48 3.01 -2.32
N ASN A 267 1.44 2.58 -1.50
CA ASN A 267 2.50 1.66 -1.93
C ASN A 267 1.92 0.31 -2.38
N VAL A 268 1.03 -0.29 -1.60
CA VAL A 268 0.39 -1.56 -1.93
C VAL A 268 -0.33 -1.47 -3.27
N MET A 269 -1.15 -0.44 -3.46
CA MET A 269 -1.91 -0.27 -4.70
C MET A 269 -1.00 -0.24 -5.93
N ILE A 270 0.12 0.46 -5.83
CA ILE A 270 1.08 0.61 -6.93
C ILE A 270 1.89 -0.68 -7.14
N VAL A 271 2.20 -1.41 -6.07
CA VAL A 271 2.80 -2.75 -6.16
C VAL A 271 1.85 -3.70 -6.88
N ASP A 272 0.56 -3.74 -6.52
CA ASP A 272 -0.42 -4.58 -7.21
C ASP A 272 -0.58 -4.19 -8.68
N LEU A 273 -0.53 -2.90 -9.02
CA LEU A 273 -0.54 -2.42 -10.40
C LEU A 273 0.71 -2.89 -11.17
N VAL A 274 1.91 -2.76 -10.59
CA VAL A 274 3.15 -3.22 -11.23
C VAL A 274 3.17 -4.75 -11.40
N ARG A 275 2.64 -5.49 -10.43
CA ARG A 275 2.44 -6.95 -10.57
C ARG A 275 1.53 -7.28 -11.75
N ASN A 276 0.45 -6.52 -11.94
CA ASN A 276 -0.48 -6.70 -13.05
C ASN A 276 0.19 -6.43 -14.40
N ASP A 277 0.94 -5.33 -14.49
CA ASP A 277 1.71 -4.99 -15.69
C ASP A 277 2.67 -6.11 -16.08
N LEU A 278 3.50 -6.58 -15.15
CA LEU A 278 4.44 -7.67 -15.40
C LEU A 278 3.72 -9.00 -15.64
N GLY A 279 2.58 -9.22 -14.99
CA GLY A 279 1.72 -10.40 -15.15
C GLY A 279 1.18 -10.59 -16.57
N ARG A 280 1.19 -9.56 -17.42
CA ARG A 280 0.84 -9.68 -18.85
C ARG A 280 1.83 -10.53 -19.65
N VAL A 281 3.11 -10.49 -19.27
CA VAL A 281 4.22 -11.12 -20.02
C VAL A 281 4.99 -12.16 -19.19
N ALA A 282 4.62 -12.34 -17.92
CA ALA A 282 5.28 -13.24 -16.99
C ALA A 282 4.74 -14.68 -17.03
N ARG A 283 5.62 -15.63 -16.72
CA ARG A 283 5.26 -17.02 -16.42
C ARG A 283 4.38 -17.08 -15.16
N PRO A 284 3.31 -17.89 -15.14
CA PRO A 284 2.54 -18.20 -13.94
C PRO A 284 3.42 -18.50 -12.72
N GLY A 285 3.15 -17.86 -11.58
CA GLY A 285 3.86 -18.07 -10.31
C GLY A 285 5.24 -17.40 -10.22
N SER A 286 5.65 -16.65 -11.26
CA SER A 286 6.96 -15.98 -11.27
C SER A 286 6.93 -14.54 -10.80
N VAL A 287 5.77 -13.88 -10.79
CA VAL A 287 5.62 -12.49 -10.32
C VAL A 287 5.67 -12.47 -8.79
N ARG A 288 6.69 -11.83 -8.21
CA ARG A 288 6.94 -11.82 -6.76
C ARG A 288 7.29 -10.43 -6.26
N VAL A 289 6.81 -10.09 -5.07
CA VAL A 289 7.25 -8.90 -4.34
C VAL A 289 8.39 -9.34 -3.41
N THR A 290 9.61 -8.87 -3.68
CA THR A 290 10.82 -9.29 -2.95
C THR A 290 11.24 -8.30 -1.86
N ALA A 291 10.77 -7.06 -1.94
CA ALA A 291 10.85 -6.06 -0.88
C ALA A 291 9.56 -5.22 -0.88
N THR A 292 9.03 -4.92 0.31
CA THR A 292 7.80 -4.13 0.45
C THR A 292 8.07 -2.92 1.33
N ALA A 293 7.82 -1.73 0.76
CA ALA A 293 7.81 -0.44 1.45
C ALA A 293 9.05 -0.17 2.34
N ALA A 294 10.25 -0.45 1.81
CA ALA A 294 11.50 -0.22 2.52
C ALA A 294 11.93 1.26 2.46
N PRO A 295 12.14 1.97 3.59
CA PRO A 295 12.64 3.34 3.57
C PRO A 295 14.06 3.41 2.99
N ARG A 296 14.26 4.21 1.94
CA ARG A 296 15.57 4.51 1.34
C ARG A 296 15.76 6.01 1.14
N ALA A 297 16.96 6.51 1.43
CA ALA A 297 17.31 7.90 1.21
C ALA A 297 17.76 8.09 -0.25
N HIS A 298 17.09 8.98 -1.00
CA HIS A 298 17.45 9.31 -2.38
C HIS A 298 17.23 10.79 -2.66
N THR A 299 18.18 11.44 -3.34
CA THR A 299 18.06 12.82 -3.87
C THR A 299 17.58 13.86 -2.85
N GLY A 300 18.03 13.74 -1.60
CA GLY A 300 17.69 14.68 -0.53
C GLY A 300 16.33 14.48 0.16
N VAL A 301 15.68 13.32 -0.02
CA VAL A 301 14.44 12.92 0.70
C VAL A 301 14.45 11.41 1.04
N TRP A 302 13.53 10.98 1.91
CA TRP A 302 13.23 9.57 2.16
C TRP A 302 12.08 9.08 1.28
N HIS A 303 12.15 7.82 0.84
CA HIS A 303 11.14 7.14 0.01
C HIS A 303 10.86 5.72 0.50
N LEU A 304 9.62 5.23 0.35
CA LEU A 304 9.35 3.80 0.47
C LEU A 304 9.50 3.14 -0.91
N VAL A 305 10.42 2.20 -1.00
CA VAL A 305 10.74 1.46 -2.22
C VAL A 305 10.24 0.02 -2.08
N SER A 306 9.54 -0.48 -3.08
CA SER A 306 9.14 -1.88 -3.19
C SER A 306 9.75 -2.49 -4.45
N ASP A 307 10.14 -3.77 -4.39
CA ASP A 307 10.75 -4.48 -5.52
C ASP A 307 9.78 -5.57 -6.03
N VAL A 308 9.43 -5.50 -7.31
CA VAL A 308 8.58 -6.48 -8.00
C VAL A 308 9.38 -7.15 -9.10
N GLU A 309 9.56 -8.46 -8.98
CA GLU A 309 10.30 -9.28 -9.92
C GLU A 309 9.38 -10.24 -10.67
N ALA A 310 9.73 -10.56 -11.92
CA ALA A 310 9.06 -11.57 -12.71
C ALA A 310 10.02 -12.34 -13.61
N ARG A 311 9.61 -13.52 -14.07
CA ARG A 311 10.27 -14.23 -15.18
C ARG A 311 9.37 -14.21 -16.40
N VAL A 312 9.85 -13.64 -17.50
CA VAL A 312 9.05 -13.53 -18.73
C VAL A 312 8.85 -14.87 -19.43
N LEU A 313 7.80 -14.97 -20.23
CA LEU A 313 7.57 -16.11 -21.11
C LEU A 313 8.73 -16.28 -22.11
N PRO A 314 9.03 -17.51 -22.56
CA PRO A 314 9.97 -17.71 -23.67
C PRO A 314 9.53 -16.91 -24.91
N GLY A 315 10.50 -16.31 -25.60
CA GLY A 315 10.24 -15.48 -26.80
C GLY A 315 9.81 -14.04 -26.53
N THR A 316 9.52 -13.64 -25.28
CA THR A 316 9.17 -12.24 -24.95
C THR A 316 10.31 -11.28 -25.31
N THR A 317 10.02 -10.25 -26.09
CA THR A 317 10.95 -9.19 -26.50
C THR A 317 11.00 -8.05 -25.49
N ASP A 318 11.96 -7.12 -25.62
CA ASP A 318 11.98 -5.92 -24.77
C ASP A 318 10.79 -5.01 -25.06
N ALA A 319 10.35 -4.98 -26.33
CA ALA A 319 9.16 -4.27 -26.76
C ALA A 319 7.91 -4.78 -26.04
N ASP A 320 7.75 -6.10 -25.88
CA ASP A 320 6.63 -6.69 -25.15
C ASP A 320 6.62 -6.25 -23.68
N VAL A 321 7.78 -6.24 -23.03
CA VAL A 321 7.91 -5.79 -21.62
C VAL A 321 7.54 -4.31 -21.49
N LEU A 322 8.04 -3.46 -22.39
CA LEU A 322 7.74 -2.03 -22.38
C LEU A 322 6.25 -1.77 -22.67
N ARG A 323 5.67 -2.39 -23.70
CA ARG A 323 4.24 -2.24 -24.03
C ARG A 323 3.31 -2.75 -22.93
N ALA A 324 3.71 -3.80 -22.21
CA ALA A 324 2.92 -4.34 -21.10
C ALA A 324 2.84 -3.40 -19.90
N SER A 325 3.87 -2.58 -19.66
CA SER A 325 4.04 -1.82 -18.41
C SER A 325 4.05 -0.30 -18.56
N PHE A 326 4.19 0.24 -19.78
CA PHE A 326 4.27 1.68 -20.02
C PHE A 326 2.90 2.37 -20.05
N PRO A 327 2.77 3.62 -19.53
CA PRO A 327 3.75 4.35 -18.72
C PRO A 327 3.92 3.75 -17.32
N PRO A 328 5.03 4.08 -16.62
CA PRO A 328 5.28 3.55 -15.27
C PRO A 328 4.10 3.81 -14.31
N GLY A 329 3.67 2.76 -13.60
CA GLY A 329 2.48 2.78 -12.76
C GLY A 329 2.55 3.76 -11.57
N SER A 330 3.73 3.97 -11.01
CA SER A 330 3.94 4.84 -9.83
C SER A 330 3.64 6.33 -10.09
N VAL A 331 3.61 6.77 -11.35
CA VAL A 331 3.47 8.18 -11.73
C VAL A 331 2.23 8.46 -12.60
N THR A 332 1.35 7.47 -12.73
CA THR A 332 0.05 7.57 -13.39
C THR A 332 -1.07 7.56 -12.36
N GLY A 333 -1.49 6.39 -11.91
CA GLY A 333 -2.64 6.19 -11.03
C GLY A 333 -3.29 4.82 -11.25
N ALA A 334 -4.36 4.54 -10.53
CA ALA A 334 -5.06 3.26 -10.59
C ALA A 334 -6.58 3.50 -10.61
N PRO A 335 -7.35 2.85 -11.53
CA PRO A 335 -6.88 2.06 -12.67
C PRO A 335 -6.12 2.90 -13.71
N LYS A 336 -5.03 2.36 -14.29
CA LYS A 336 -4.05 3.10 -15.11
C LYS A 336 -4.68 3.88 -16.27
N VAL A 337 -5.48 3.20 -17.11
CA VAL A 337 -6.08 3.81 -18.31
C VAL A 337 -7.00 4.96 -17.92
N ARG A 338 -7.87 4.74 -16.92
CA ARG A 338 -8.80 5.77 -16.45
C ARG A 338 -8.08 6.93 -15.76
N ALA A 339 -7.03 6.66 -14.99
CA ALA A 339 -6.19 7.69 -14.41
C ALA A 339 -5.52 8.55 -15.50
N MET A 340 -5.03 7.96 -16.59
CA MET A 340 -4.47 8.69 -17.73
C MET A 340 -5.50 9.57 -18.44
N GLN A 341 -6.74 9.09 -18.63
CA GLN A 341 -7.84 9.89 -19.18
C GLN A 341 -8.14 11.11 -18.30
N VAL A 342 -8.26 10.90 -16.98
CA VAL A 342 -8.52 11.98 -16.02
C VAL A 342 -7.34 12.94 -15.94
N ILE A 343 -6.09 12.46 -15.97
CA ILE A 343 -4.90 13.32 -16.08
C ILE A 343 -4.99 14.20 -17.33
N GLY A 344 -5.35 13.64 -18.48
CA GLY A 344 -5.52 14.37 -19.73
C GLY A 344 -6.61 15.44 -19.68
N GLU A 345 -7.68 15.20 -18.92
CA GLU A 345 -8.77 16.16 -18.69
C GLU A 345 -8.39 17.28 -17.72
N LEU A 346 -7.63 16.96 -16.66
CA LEU A 346 -7.43 17.85 -15.52
C LEU A 346 -6.16 18.69 -15.61
N GLU A 347 -5.09 18.18 -16.23
CA GLU A 347 -3.83 18.91 -16.30
C GLU A 347 -3.88 20.03 -17.33
N ALA A 348 -3.40 21.22 -16.94
CA ALA A 348 -3.41 22.39 -17.80
C ALA A 348 -2.44 22.29 -19.00
N THR A 349 -1.41 21.44 -18.89
CA THR A 349 -0.39 21.25 -19.93
C THR A 349 -0.09 19.77 -20.08
N GLY A 350 0.07 19.30 -21.32
CA GLY A 350 0.50 17.93 -21.60
C GLY A 350 1.86 17.60 -21.02
N ARG A 351 2.02 16.38 -20.52
CA ARG A 351 3.31 15.85 -20.08
C ARG A 351 4.18 15.51 -21.30
N GLU A 352 5.48 15.70 -21.13
CA GLU A 352 6.50 15.51 -22.16
C GLU A 352 7.27 14.21 -21.86
N VAL A 353 8.57 14.28 -21.59
CA VAL A 353 9.38 13.17 -21.08
C VAL A 353 9.03 12.87 -19.63
N TYR A 354 8.65 13.89 -18.85
CA TYR A 354 8.23 13.73 -17.45
C TYR A 354 7.14 12.66 -17.28
N THR A 355 7.32 11.74 -16.33
CA THR A 355 6.51 10.52 -16.08
C THR A 355 6.51 9.47 -17.19
N GLY A 356 7.35 9.65 -18.21
CA GLY A 356 7.78 8.58 -19.12
C GLY A 356 8.99 7.81 -18.57
N ALA A 357 9.92 7.45 -19.44
CA ALA A 357 11.13 6.69 -19.09
C ALA A 357 12.38 7.16 -19.85
N ILE A 358 13.55 7.04 -19.24
CA ILE A 358 14.86 7.30 -19.86
C ILE A 358 15.76 6.10 -19.59
N GLY A 359 16.53 5.64 -20.58
CA GLY A 359 17.35 4.45 -20.38
C GLY A 359 18.01 3.92 -21.64
N TYR A 360 18.37 2.64 -21.60
CA TYR A 360 19.00 1.93 -22.70
C TYR A 360 18.38 0.55 -22.96
N ALA A 361 18.52 0.07 -24.19
CA ALA A 361 18.23 -1.31 -24.59
C ALA A 361 19.34 -1.83 -25.53
N GLY A 362 19.83 -3.05 -25.31
CA GLY A 362 20.91 -3.59 -26.13
C GLY A 362 21.48 -4.92 -25.63
N PRO A 363 22.74 -5.26 -25.96
CA PRO A 363 23.33 -6.57 -25.64
C PRO A 363 23.40 -6.92 -24.15
N ARG A 364 23.36 -5.91 -23.27
CA ARG A 364 23.38 -6.09 -21.81
C ARG A 364 21.98 -6.12 -21.19
N GLY A 365 20.94 -6.09 -22.01
CA GLY A 365 19.54 -6.07 -21.58
C GLY A 365 18.89 -4.70 -21.77
N LEU A 366 17.77 -4.51 -21.06
CA LEU A 366 16.97 -3.29 -21.02
C LEU A 366 17.06 -2.70 -19.61
N GLU A 367 17.30 -1.41 -19.49
CA GLU A 367 17.19 -0.70 -18.22
C GLU A 367 16.71 0.72 -18.44
N ALA A 368 15.66 1.11 -17.73
CA ALA A 368 15.10 2.44 -17.79
C ALA A 368 14.64 2.91 -16.40
N ASN A 369 14.84 4.19 -16.14
CA ASN A 369 14.30 4.87 -14.96
C ASN A 369 12.89 5.41 -15.25
N VAL A 370 12.16 5.77 -14.19
CA VAL A 370 11.00 6.65 -14.33
C VAL A 370 11.52 8.07 -14.52
N ALA A 371 11.05 8.78 -15.54
CA ALA A 371 11.46 10.15 -15.84
C ALA A 371 10.80 11.16 -14.86
N ILE A 372 11.21 11.12 -13.60
CA ILE A 372 10.86 12.09 -12.56
C ILE A 372 12.13 12.79 -12.07
N ARG A 373 11.97 13.95 -11.44
CA ARG A 373 13.10 14.83 -11.10
C ARG A 373 13.91 15.20 -12.35
N THR A 374 13.19 15.53 -13.41
CA THR A 374 13.72 15.69 -14.76
C THR A 374 13.46 17.10 -15.25
N PHE A 375 14.54 17.81 -15.57
CA PHE A 375 14.50 19.07 -16.30
C PHE A 375 14.49 18.81 -17.80
N GLU A 376 13.61 19.50 -18.49
CA GLU A 376 13.40 19.36 -19.92
C GLU A 376 13.68 20.70 -20.58
N VAL A 377 14.65 20.73 -21.50
CA VAL A 377 15.17 21.96 -22.09
C VAL A 377 14.85 22.03 -23.58
N ARG A 378 14.28 23.15 -24.02
CA ARG A 378 14.07 23.45 -25.43
C ARG A 378 14.34 24.92 -25.76
N GLY A 379 15.42 25.16 -26.50
CA GLY A 379 15.90 26.51 -26.76
C GLY A 379 16.32 27.19 -25.47
N ASP A 380 15.74 28.36 -25.18
CA ASP A 380 16.00 29.14 -23.95
C ASP A 380 15.06 28.80 -22.79
N ARG A 381 14.23 27.76 -22.92
CA ARG A 381 13.26 27.36 -21.88
C ARG A 381 13.64 26.04 -21.25
N VAL A 382 13.40 25.97 -19.94
CA VAL A 382 13.52 24.75 -19.15
C VAL A 382 12.27 24.60 -18.28
N TRP A 383 11.80 23.38 -18.12
CA TRP A 383 10.72 23.09 -17.19
C TRP A 383 10.98 21.83 -16.39
N LEU A 384 10.30 21.74 -15.26
CA LEU A 384 10.34 20.65 -14.29
C LEU A 384 8.89 20.28 -13.94
N GLY A 385 8.50 19.05 -14.28
CA GLY A 385 7.25 18.48 -13.80
C GLY A 385 7.37 17.99 -12.37
N VAL A 386 6.38 18.28 -11.54
CA VAL A 386 6.32 17.81 -10.15
C VAL A 386 4.89 17.48 -9.77
N GLY A 387 4.66 16.34 -9.14
CA GLY A 387 3.32 15.92 -8.73
C GLY A 387 3.32 14.93 -7.58
N GLY A 388 2.12 14.55 -7.20
CA GLY A 388 1.83 13.64 -6.10
C GLY A 388 0.57 12.83 -6.34
N GLY A 389 0.48 11.72 -5.59
CA GLY A 389 -0.67 10.85 -5.61
C GLY A 389 -1.86 11.49 -4.91
N VAL A 390 -2.90 11.81 -5.65
CA VAL A 390 -4.17 12.28 -5.09
C VAL A 390 -5.04 11.09 -4.73
N VAL A 391 -5.43 11.02 -3.46
CA VAL A 391 -6.34 10.01 -2.88
C VAL A 391 -7.58 10.70 -2.30
N ALA A 392 -8.56 9.94 -1.83
CA ALA A 392 -9.85 10.46 -1.37
C ALA A 392 -9.74 11.49 -0.22
N ASP A 393 -8.72 11.35 0.63
CA ASP A 393 -8.46 12.21 1.80
C ASP A 393 -7.37 13.26 1.54
N SER A 394 -6.91 13.43 0.29
CA SER A 394 -5.94 14.47 -0.07
C SER A 394 -6.48 15.88 0.18
N ASP A 395 -5.61 16.78 0.63
CA ASP A 395 -5.90 18.20 0.77
C ASP A 395 -5.21 18.99 -0.37
N PRO A 396 -5.94 19.76 -1.20
CA PRO A 396 -5.35 20.48 -2.34
C PRO A 396 -4.18 21.39 -2.00
N GLU A 397 -4.17 22.00 -0.82
CA GLU A 397 -3.05 22.86 -0.40
C GLU A 397 -1.84 22.03 0.05
N ALA A 398 -2.08 20.91 0.75
CA ALA A 398 -1.05 19.95 1.09
C ALA A 398 -0.36 19.36 -0.14
N GLU A 399 -1.13 18.95 -1.15
CA GLU A 399 -0.60 18.40 -2.40
C GLU A 399 0.24 19.44 -3.16
N LEU A 400 -0.19 20.70 -3.19
CA LEU A 400 0.60 21.79 -3.77
C LEU A 400 1.91 22.02 -2.99
N ARG A 401 1.85 22.05 -1.65
CA ARG A 401 3.06 22.17 -0.80
C ARG A 401 4.01 21.00 -1.03
N GLU A 402 3.49 19.79 -1.18
CA GLU A 402 4.29 18.60 -1.47
C GLU A 402 5.03 18.73 -2.81
N CYS A 403 4.37 19.28 -3.84
CA CYS A 403 5.03 19.57 -5.12
C CYS A 403 6.26 20.49 -4.94
N PHE A 404 6.14 21.56 -4.16
CA PHE A 404 7.28 22.44 -3.89
C PHE A 404 8.35 21.77 -3.01
N THR A 405 7.96 20.94 -2.04
CA THR A 405 8.89 20.14 -1.22
C THR A 405 9.73 19.19 -2.10
N LYS A 406 9.09 18.52 -3.07
CA LYS A 406 9.78 17.64 -4.04
C LYS A 406 10.68 18.42 -5.01
N ALA A 407 10.27 19.63 -5.41
CA ALA A 407 11.04 20.49 -6.30
C ALA A 407 12.28 21.11 -5.64
N ALA A 408 12.18 21.49 -4.36
CA ALA A 408 13.16 22.35 -3.71
C ALA A 408 14.60 21.79 -3.70
N PRO A 409 14.87 20.50 -3.42
CA PRO A 409 16.22 19.94 -3.52
C PRO A 409 16.81 20.05 -4.93
N LEU A 410 15.98 19.84 -5.97
CA LEU A 410 16.41 19.93 -7.37
C LEU A 410 16.75 21.35 -7.76
N LEU A 411 15.90 22.31 -7.40
CA LEU A 411 16.14 23.73 -7.70
C LEU A 411 17.43 24.21 -7.02
N ARG A 412 17.64 23.88 -5.75
CA ARG A 412 18.88 24.22 -5.03
C ARG A 412 20.12 23.61 -5.67
N ALA A 413 20.03 22.35 -6.10
CA ALA A 413 21.15 21.63 -6.70
C ALA A 413 21.65 22.28 -8.01
N VAL A 414 20.75 22.89 -8.77
CA VAL A 414 21.09 23.59 -10.03
C VAL A 414 21.22 25.11 -9.85
N GLY A 415 21.34 25.61 -8.62
CA GLY A 415 21.49 27.03 -8.34
C GLY A 415 20.25 27.89 -8.65
N ALA A 416 19.08 27.27 -8.78
CA ALA A 416 17.81 27.93 -9.06
C ALA A 416 16.99 28.18 -7.78
N THR A 417 15.96 29.02 -7.91
CA THR A 417 14.97 29.28 -6.86
C THR A 417 13.56 29.11 -7.42
N ALA A 418 12.59 28.83 -6.54
CA ALA A 418 11.18 28.93 -6.91
C ALA A 418 10.75 30.40 -6.84
N GLY A 419 10.03 30.87 -7.85
CA GLY A 419 9.38 32.17 -7.86
C GLY A 419 8.32 32.26 -6.75
N ARG A 420 8.04 33.48 -6.26
CA ARG A 420 6.99 33.70 -5.26
C ARG A 420 5.64 33.25 -5.81
N VAL A 421 5.02 32.27 -5.16
CA VAL A 421 3.60 31.96 -5.37
C VAL A 421 2.82 33.16 -4.83
N ALA A 422 2.19 33.95 -5.70
CA ALA A 422 1.27 34.99 -5.25
C ALA A 422 0.14 34.30 -4.47
N ALA A 423 -0.04 34.65 -3.21
CA ALA A 423 -1.27 34.32 -2.51
C ALA A 423 -2.42 34.99 -3.25
N SER A 424 -3.36 34.22 -3.79
CA SER A 424 -4.54 34.80 -4.45
C SER A 424 -5.30 35.66 -3.44
N PRO A 425 -5.66 36.92 -3.76
CA PRO A 425 -6.53 37.74 -2.92
C PRO A 425 -8.00 37.28 -2.91
N GLN A 426 -8.36 36.21 -3.62
CA GLN A 426 -9.75 35.83 -3.87
C GLN A 426 -9.98 34.35 -3.51
N GLY A 427 -10.27 34.11 -2.24
CA GLY A 427 -10.65 32.78 -1.72
C GLY A 427 -11.35 32.82 -0.37
N ARG A 428 -11.78 34.02 0.08
CA ARG A 428 -12.68 34.21 1.22
C ARG A 428 -13.96 34.84 0.67
N ASP A 429 -14.81 34.02 0.08
CA ASP A 429 -16.26 34.22 -0.12
C ASP A 429 -16.73 33.42 -1.34
N ALA A 430 -17.14 32.17 -1.12
CA ALA A 430 -18.22 31.45 -1.82
C ALA A 430 -18.13 29.92 -1.63
N TYR A 431 -18.23 29.45 -0.39
CA TYR A 431 -18.85 28.14 -0.11
C TYR A 431 -19.52 28.20 1.27
N ARG A 432 -20.77 28.65 1.31
CA ARG A 432 -21.67 28.42 2.46
C ARG A 432 -22.37 27.07 2.23
N GLY A 433 -21.72 25.98 2.67
CA GLY A 433 -22.45 24.78 3.08
C GLY A 433 -23.20 25.05 4.39
N PRO A 434 -24.27 24.32 4.70
CA PRO A 434 -25.11 24.63 5.85
C PRO A 434 -24.38 24.30 7.16
N GLY A 435 -23.98 25.34 7.89
CA GLY A 435 -23.93 25.41 9.35
C GLY A 435 -23.03 24.44 10.10
N LEU A 436 -21.73 24.74 10.15
CA LEU A 436 -20.87 24.39 11.29
C LEU A 436 -20.11 25.65 11.68
N ASP A 437 -20.42 26.15 12.88
CA ASP A 437 -19.86 27.35 13.48
C ASP A 437 -18.39 27.13 13.86
N THR A 438 -17.48 27.74 13.10
CA THR A 438 -16.04 27.72 13.39
C THR A 438 -15.58 29.12 13.78
N SER A 439 -15.57 29.40 15.08
CA SER A 439 -14.73 30.45 15.66
C SER A 439 -13.66 29.81 16.53
N SER A 440 -12.44 29.66 15.99
CA SER A 440 -11.24 29.50 16.82
C SER A 440 -10.77 30.87 17.29
N PRO A 441 -10.37 31.03 18.55
CA PRO A 441 -9.33 31.97 18.93
C PRO A 441 -8.07 31.21 19.33
N SER A 442 -6.98 31.50 18.63
CA SER A 442 -5.62 31.23 19.07
C SER A 442 -5.20 32.24 20.14
N GLU A 443 -4.45 31.74 21.11
CA GLU A 443 -3.53 32.44 22.02
C GLU A 443 -4.08 33.11 23.29
N ALA A 444 -3.34 32.79 24.38
CA ALA A 444 -3.21 33.47 25.65
C ALA A 444 -4.37 33.34 26.68
N TYR A 445 -4.18 32.43 27.64
CA TYR A 445 -4.71 32.52 29.01
C TYR A 445 -3.54 32.17 29.95
N SER A 446 -2.82 33.12 30.55
CA SER A 446 -3.17 33.90 31.73
C SER A 446 -4.06 33.16 32.73
N THR A 447 -3.42 32.75 33.81
CA THR A 447 -4.01 32.27 35.06
C THR A 447 -4.93 33.31 35.70
N SER A 448 -6.24 33.09 35.69
CA SER A 448 -7.15 33.53 36.76
C SER A 448 -8.62 33.12 36.53
N GLY A 449 -9.17 32.32 37.45
CA GLY A 449 -10.52 32.50 38.02
C GLY A 449 -11.73 31.98 37.22
N GLY A 450 -12.26 30.83 37.64
CA GLY A 450 -13.54 30.30 37.15
C GLY A 450 -13.83 28.89 37.67
N SER A 451 -13.82 28.73 39.00
CA SER A 451 -14.20 27.51 39.69
C SER A 451 -15.71 27.30 39.61
N GLU A 452 -16.18 26.14 39.15
CA GLU A 452 -17.31 25.43 39.78
C GLU A 452 -17.39 23.96 39.33
N ALA A 453 -17.13 23.08 40.31
CA ALA A 453 -17.55 21.68 40.44
C ALA A 453 -17.04 20.61 39.45
N TYR A 454 -15.72 20.50 39.29
CA TYR A 454 -15.10 19.16 39.22
C TYR A 454 -14.42 18.91 40.57
N SER A 455 -14.86 17.85 41.26
CA SER A 455 -14.31 17.45 42.55
C SER A 455 -12.81 17.16 42.44
N THR A 456 -11.98 18.07 42.92
CA THR A 456 -10.54 17.87 43.12
C THR A 456 -10.32 17.03 44.38
N GLY A 457 -10.48 15.71 44.26
CA GLY A 457 -9.81 14.73 45.11
C GLY A 457 -8.57 14.24 44.36
N GLY A 458 -7.38 14.35 44.95
CA GLY A 458 -6.16 13.79 44.33
C GLY A 458 -6.34 12.30 44.00
N PRO A 459 -5.62 11.73 43.00
CA PRO A 459 -5.90 10.38 42.55
C PRO A 459 -5.62 9.41 43.71
N ALA A 460 -6.68 8.78 44.22
CA ALA A 460 -6.55 7.66 45.12
C ALA A 460 -5.73 6.59 44.37
N ARG A 461 -4.54 6.26 44.90
CA ARG A 461 -3.77 5.11 44.42
C ARG A 461 -4.15 3.91 45.28
N PRO A 462 -4.18 2.69 44.72
CA PRO A 462 -4.32 1.48 45.53
C PRO A 462 -3.24 1.45 46.61
N ASP A 463 -3.61 1.12 47.85
CA ASP A 463 -2.65 0.89 48.94
C ASP A 463 -1.86 -0.41 48.69
N PRO A 464 -0.54 -0.33 48.44
CA PRO A 464 0.28 -1.52 48.24
C PRO A 464 0.34 -2.43 49.47
N ALA A 465 0.07 -1.91 50.68
CA ALA A 465 0.07 -2.73 51.89
C ALA A 465 -1.08 -3.73 51.95
N ALA A 466 -2.16 -3.50 51.18
CA ALA A 466 -3.30 -4.42 51.09
C ALA A 466 -2.96 -5.72 50.34
N GLY A 467 -1.89 -5.73 49.56
CA GLY A 467 -1.46 -6.88 48.76
C GLY A 467 -1.98 -6.87 47.32
N ILE A 468 -1.77 -8.00 46.65
CA ILE A 468 -2.17 -8.22 45.26
C ILE A 468 -2.97 -9.51 45.16
N PHE A 469 -3.82 -9.60 44.14
CA PHE A 469 -4.57 -10.82 43.89
C PHE A 469 -4.70 -11.15 42.41
N ASP A 470 -5.04 -12.39 42.12
CA ASP A 470 -5.56 -12.80 40.82
C ASP A 470 -6.91 -13.50 40.97
N THR A 471 -7.68 -13.54 39.89
CA THR A 471 -8.98 -14.21 39.82
C THR A 471 -9.08 -14.93 38.50
N LEU A 472 -9.46 -16.20 38.56
CA LEU A 472 -9.66 -17.07 37.41
C LEU A 472 -10.98 -17.83 37.51
N LEU A 473 -11.48 -18.26 36.36
CA LEU A 473 -12.66 -19.10 36.25
C LEU A 473 -12.28 -20.56 36.48
N VAL A 474 -13.11 -21.29 37.20
CA VAL A 474 -13.09 -22.76 37.28
C VAL A 474 -14.33 -23.28 36.57
N ARG A 475 -14.16 -24.22 35.65
CA ARG A 475 -15.24 -24.96 34.98
C ARG A 475 -15.08 -26.44 35.30
N ASP A 476 -16.07 -27.02 35.97
CA ASP A 476 -16.17 -28.46 36.25
C ASP A 476 -14.87 -29.07 36.77
N GLY A 477 -14.35 -28.50 37.85
CA GLY A 477 -13.14 -28.95 38.51
C GLY A 477 -11.82 -28.39 37.94
N ALA A 478 -11.85 -27.77 36.76
CA ALA A 478 -10.64 -27.31 36.06
C ALA A 478 -10.51 -25.77 36.10
N PRO A 479 -9.43 -25.22 36.69
CA PRO A 479 -9.11 -23.80 36.55
C PRO A 479 -8.70 -23.46 35.11
N VAL A 480 -9.32 -22.43 34.54
CA VAL A 480 -9.07 -21.94 33.18
C VAL A 480 -7.85 -21.04 33.17
N ASP A 481 -6.96 -21.21 32.17
CA ASP A 481 -5.74 -20.41 31.96
C ASP A 481 -4.82 -20.33 33.20
N LEU A 482 -4.78 -21.40 34.03
CA LEU A 482 -4.13 -21.41 35.34
C LEU A 482 -2.67 -20.96 35.31
N GLU A 483 -1.88 -21.49 34.38
CA GLU A 483 -0.45 -21.19 34.26
C GLU A 483 -0.21 -19.69 34.04
N GLY A 484 -1.00 -19.05 33.18
CA GLY A 484 -0.90 -17.62 32.92
C GLY A 484 -1.26 -16.76 34.15
N HIS A 485 -2.28 -17.17 34.91
CA HIS A 485 -2.66 -16.49 36.15
C HIS A 485 -1.60 -16.64 37.25
N VAL A 486 -1.03 -17.83 37.40
CA VAL A 486 0.06 -18.09 38.35
C VAL A 486 1.30 -17.28 37.97
N ALA A 487 1.72 -17.33 36.70
CA ALA A 487 2.88 -16.59 36.21
C ALA A 487 2.74 -15.08 36.45
N ARG A 488 1.55 -14.52 36.18
CA ARG A 488 1.28 -13.10 36.44
C ARG A 488 1.36 -12.74 37.92
N LEU A 489 0.78 -13.56 38.80
CA LEU A 489 0.82 -13.31 40.25
C LEU A 489 2.25 -13.43 40.79
N VAL A 490 3.04 -14.41 40.32
CA VAL A 490 4.45 -14.60 40.67
C VAL A 490 5.27 -13.37 40.25
N GLU A 491 5.11 -12.91 39.01
CA GLU A 491 5.84 -11.76 38.50
C GLU A 491 5.46 -10.45 39.21
N ALA A 492 4.17 -10.27 39.53
CA ALA A 492 3.70 -9.14 40.32
C ALA A 492 4.23 -9.20 41.77
N ALA A 493 4.29 -10.38 42.39
CA ALA A 493 4.86 -10.56 43.74
C ALA A 493 6.34 -10.20 43.78
N ARG A 494 7.09 -10.64 42.76
CA ARG A 494 8.52 -10.36 42.60
C ARG A 494 8.77 -8.86 42.38
N THR A 495 8.01 -8.24 41.50
CA THR A 495 8.24 -6.85 41.09
C THR A 495 7.73 -5.85 42.13
N ALA A 496 6.57 -6.09 42.75
CA ALA A 496 5.99 -5.17 43.73
C ALA A 496 6.58 -5.33 45.15
N TYR A 497 6.99 -6.55 45.54
CA TYR A 497 7.40 -6.85 46.92
C TYR A 497 8.73 -7.59 47.05
N GLY A 498 9.38 -7.99 45.96
CA GLY A 498 10.59 -8.83 46.02
C GLY A 498 10.33 -10.26 46.53
N ILE A 499 9.07 -10.71 46.53
CA ILE A 499 8.68 -12.04 47.02
C ILE A 499 8.78 -13.05 45.86
N THR A 500 9.54 -14.13 46.08
CA THR A 500 9.59 -15.27 45.16
C THR A 500 8.55 -16.30 45.56
N LEU A 501 7.65 -16.63 44.64
CA LEU A 501 6.66 -17.69 44.79
C LEU A 501 7.04 -18.87 43.88
N ASP A 502 6.83 -20.11 44.37
CA ASP A 502 6.97 -21.32 43.58
C ASP A 502 5.72 -21.49 42.68
N PRO A 503 5.87 -21.36 41.34
CA PRO A 503 4.74 -21.43 40.43
C PRO A 503 4.08 -22.82 40.42
N ASP A 504 4.87 -23.89 40.47
CA ASP A 504 4.36 -25.27 40.38
C ASP A 504 3.58 -25.64 41.64
N ALA A 505 4.11 -25.28 42.81
CA ALA A 505 3.43 -25.50 44.08
C ALA A 505 2.11 -24.69 44.17
N LEU A 506 2.11 -23.46 43.66
CA LEU A 506 0.91 -22.63 43.65
C LEU A 506 -0.15 -23.14 42.67
N ALA A 507 0.26 -23.58 41.48
CA ALA A 507 -0.62 -24.20 40.50
C ALA A 507 -1.25 -25.49 41.06
N ALA A 508 -0.47 -26.36 41.71
CA ALA A 508 -0.99 -27.58 42.33
C ALA A 508 -2.03 -27.29 43.42
N ARG A 509 -1.77 -26.28 44.27
CA ARG A 509 -2.73 -25.83 45.30
C ARG A 509 -4.02 -25.29 44.69
N ALA A 510 -3.93 -24.52 43.60
CA ALA A 510 -5.08 -23.99 42.88
C ALA A 510 -5.91 -25.10 42.21
N GLY A 511 -5.25 -26.06 41.56
CA GLY A 511 -5.90 -27.23 40.98
C GLY A 511 -6.64 -28.07 42.03
N ASN A 512 -6.01 -28.35 43.17
CA ASN A 512 -6.63 -29.09 44.27
C ASN A 512 -7.84 -28.36 44.86
N ALA A 513 -7.77 -27.03 44.98
CA ALA A 513 -8.91 -26.22 45.46
C ALA A 513 -10.09 -26.19 44.48
N ALA A 514 -9.84 -26.44 43.19
CA ALA A 514 -10.84 -26.45 42.14
C ALA A 514 -11.47 -27.83 41.91
N ALA A 515 -10.72 -28.93 42.10
CA ALA A 515 -11.05 -30.28 41.63
C ALA A 515 -12.45 -30.81 42.00
N SER A 516 -13.01 -30.39 43.14
CA SER A 516 -14.33 -30.84 43.62
C SER A 516 -15.49 -29.91 43.26
N LEU A 517 -15.23 -28.81 42.54
CA LEU A 517 -16.25 -27.81 42.19
C LEU A 517 -16.99 -28.19 40.92
N SER A 518 -18.32 -28.26 40.97
CA SER A 518 -19.19 -28.48 39.81
C SER A 518 -19.77 -27.15 39.29
N GLY A 519 -19.77 -26.93 37.98
CA GLY A 519 -20.24 -25.67 37.39
C GLY A 519 -19.29 -24.49 37.61
N PRO A 520 -19.65 -23.29 37.10
CA PRO A 520 -18.74 -22.15 37.05
C PRO A 520 -18.47 -21.57 38.45
N HIS A 521 -17.19 -21.46 38.81
CA HIS A 521 -16.74 -20.87 40.06
C HIS A 521 -15.65 -19.82 39.81
N ARG A 522 -15.57 -18.79 40.66
CA ARG A 522 -14.42 -17.88 40.71
C ARG A 522 -13.45 -18.42 41.76
N LEU A 523 -12.21 -18.67 41.37
CA LEU A 523 -11.10 -18.90 42.27
C LEU A 523 -10.29 -17.60 42.37
N ARG A 524 -10.06 -17.11 43.59
CA ARG A 524 -9.24 -15.93 43.87
C ARG A 524 -7.99 -16.36 44.63
N LEU A 525 -6.82 -15.90 44.16
CA LEU A 525 -5.53 -16.08 44.82
C LEU A 525 -5.08 -14.71 45.34
N THR A 526 -4.98 -14.53 46.65
CA THR A 526 -4.57 -13.25 47.25
C THR A 526 -3.26 -13.42 48.01
N LEU A 527 -2.24 -12.63 47.66
CA LEU A 527 -0.95 -12.57 48.33
C LEU A 527 -0.99 -11.54 49.45
N ASP A 528 -0.70 -11.95 50.69
CA ASP A 528 -0.41 -11.02 51.79
C ASP A 528 1.09 -10.65 51.76
N PRO A 529 1.44 -9.38 51.49
CA PRO A 529 2.83 -8.96 51.34
C PRO A 529 3.63 -9.03 52.65
N ARG A 530 2.96 -9.11 53.81
CA ARG A 530 3.62 -9.18 55.13
C ARG A 530 4.09 -10.59 55.47
N THR A 531 3.38 -11.60 54.96
CA THR A 531 3.66 -13.02 55.28
C THR A 531 4.23 -13.79 54.09
N GLY A 532 4.05 -13.27 52.86
CA GLY A 532 4.34 -14.01 51.63
C GLY A 532 3.35 -15.14 51.35
N ALA A 533 2.31 -15.33 52.17
CA ALA A 533 1.34 -16.39 52.00
C ALA A 533 0.29 -16.03 50.95
N VAL A 534 -0.06 -17.00 50.10
CA VAL A 534 -1.15 -16.89 49.13
C VAL A 534 -2.38 -17.62 49.63
N ALA A 535 -3.46 -16.89 49.91
CA ALA A 535 -4.77 -17.41 50.30
C ALA A 535 -5.62 -17.71 49.05
N LEU A 536 -6.32 -18.84 49.06
CA LEU A 536 -7.21 -19.26 47.97
C LEU A 536 -8.66 -19.20 48.46
N ARG A 537 -9.53 -18.55 47.68
CA ARG A 537 -10.97 -18.47 47.97
C ARG A 537 -11.78 -18.82 46.73
N THR A 538 -12.74 -19.73 46.89
CA THR A 538 -13.67 -20.12 45.83
C THR A 538 -15.05 -19.56 46.12
N THR A 539 -15.74 -19.09 45.08
CA THR A 539 -17.12 -18.61 45.16
C THR A 539 -17.88 -19.04 43.91
N PRO A 540 -19.15 -19.45 44.00
CA PRO A 540 -19.97 -19.71 42.81
C PRO A 540 -20.01 -18.49 41.89
N ALA A 541 -19.86 -18.71 40.58
CA ALA A 541 -20.01 -17.69 39.56
C ALA A 541 -21.40 -17.84 38.92
N SER A 542 -22.48 -17.48 39.64
CA SER A 542 -23.83 -17.46 39.07
C SER A 542 -23.97 -16.35 38.01
N ASP A 543 -24.69 -16.66 36.92
CA ASP A 543 -25.02 -15.85 35.74
C ASP A 543 -24.07 -14.67 35.49
N VAL A 544 -22.95 -14.93 34.82
CA VAL A 544 -22.25 -13.85 34.11
C VAL A 544 -23.27 -13.27 33.12
N PRO A 545 -23.73 -12.02 33.29
CA PRO A 545 -24.82 -11.54 32.46
C PRO A 545 -24.39 -11.60 31.00
N SER A 546 -25.26 -12.08 30.11
CA SER A 546 -24.98 -12.08 28.67
C SER A 546 -24.98 -10.66 28.07
N ALA A 547 -25.56 -9.71 28.81
CA ALA A 547 -25.72 -8.32 28.39
C ALA A 547 -24.35 -7.65 28.08
N PRO A 548 -24.30 -6.83 27.02
CA PRO A 548 -23.16 -5.97 26.74
C PRO A 548 -22.86 -4.99 27.89
N TRP A 549 -21.64 -4.45 27.89
CA TRP A 549 -21.19 -3.46 28.85
C TRP A 549 -21.46 -2.03 28.35
N THR A 550 -21.74 -1.15 29.31
CA THR A 550 -21.64 0.30 29.18
C THR A 550 -20.42 0.76 29.98
N LEU A 551 -19.60 1.62 29.38
CA LEU A 551 -18.41 2.16 30.02
C LEU A 551 -18.54 3.65 30.30
N THR A 552 -18.10 4.09 31.48
CA THR A 552 -18.06 5.52 31.85
C THR A 552 -16.60 5.98 31.88
N PRO A 553 -16.17 6.92 31.02
CA PRO A 553 -14.80 7.44 31.06
C PRO A 553 -14.46 8.10 32.39
N VAL A 554 -13.32 7.73 32.99
CA VAL A 554 -12.80 8.34 34.22
C VAL A 554 -11.30 8.55 34.08
N VAL A 555 -10.85 9.77 34.37
CA VAL A 555 -9.42 10.12 34.33
C VAL A 555 -8.71 9.56 35.56
N VAL A 556 -7.73 8.69 35.36
CA VAL A 556 -6.84 8.15 36.38
C VAL A 556 -5.40 8.34 35.90
N PRO A 557 -4.74 9.44 36.29
CA PRO A 557 -3.39 9.77 35.80
C PRO A 557 -2.43 8.60 35.99
N GLY A 558 -1.78 8.13 34.92
CA GLY A 558 -0.85 6.99 34.94
C GLY A 558 -1.46 5.60 35.25
N GLY A 559 -2.79 5.48 35.34
CA GLY A 559 -3.49 4.20 35.51
C GLY A 559 -3.36 3.53 36.88
N LEU A 560 -3.71 2.25 36.98
CA LEU A 560 -3.55 1.46 38.21
C LEU A 560 -2.27 0.63 38.25
N GLY A 561 -1.53 0.61 37.14
CA GLY A 561 -0.26 -0.07 37.00
C GLY A 561 -0.38 -1.55 36.62
N ALA A 562 0.77 -2.24 36.57
CA ALA A 562 0.86 -3.61 36.09
C ALA A 562 0.45 -4.70 37.10
N ALA A 563 0.03 -4.32 38.32
CA ALA A 563 -0.39 -5.24 39.37
C ALA A 563 -1.89 -5.12 39.65
N LYS A 564 -2.52 -6.25 40.01
CA LYS A 564 -3.93 -6.28 40.38
C LYS A 564 -4.04 -6.15 41.90
N TRP A 565 -4.16 -4.91 42.37
CA TRP A 565 -4.16 -4.54 43.77
C TRP A 565 -5.40 -4.99 44.53
N GLU A 566 -5.22 -5.55 45.73
CA GLU A 566 -6.30 -5.95 46.63
C GLU A 566 -7.12 -4.75 47.14
N ASP A 567 -6.48 -3.59 47.29
CA ASP A 567 -7.20 -2.34 47.52
C ASP A 567 -7.98 -1.92 46.27
N ARG A 568 -9.31 -2.05 46.37
CA ARG A 568 -10.26 -1.71 45.32
C ARG A 568 -11.11 -0.50 45.68
N ALA A 569 -10.93 0.09 46.87
CA ALA A 569 -11.68 1.25 47.32
C ALA A 569 -11.47 2.46 46.39
N VAL A 570 -10.29 2.54 45.76
CA VAL A 570 -10.02 3.51 44.69
C VAL A 570 -11.10 3.51 43.60
N LEU A 571 -11.57 2.34 43.16
CA LEU A 571 -12.58 2.25 42.10
C LEU A 571 -13.97 2.66 42.60
N ASP A 572 -14.29 2.43 43.86
CA ASP A 572 -15.57 2.82 44.46
C ASP A 572 -15.68 4.35 44.61
N THR A 573 -14.54 5.04 44.68
CA THR A 573 -14.46 6.50 44.78
C THR A 573 -14.45 7.22 43.42
N LEU A 574 -14.34 6.50 42.30
CA LEU A 574 -14.41 7.08 40.97
C LEU A 574 -15.84 7.56 40.65
N ALA A 575 -15.95 8.69 39.95
CA ALA A 575 -17.24 9.32 39.63
C ALA A 575 -18.17 8.33 38.90
N GLY A 576 -19.31 7.97 39.51
CA GLY A 576 -20.33 7.09 38.92
C GLY A 576 -20.69 5.81 39.69
N ALA A 577 -20.17 5.56 40.90
CA ALA A 577 -20.53 4.38 41.69
C ALA A 577 -22.00 4.43 42.19
N PRO A 578 -22.77 3.30 42.15
CA PRO A 578 -22.25 1.93 42.13
C PRO A 578 -22.18 1.27 40.75
N TRP A 579 -21.00 0.74 40.42
CA TRP A 579 -20.73 -0.10 39.25
C TRP A 579 -21.62 -1.36 39.28
N THR A 580 -22.17 -1.74 38.12
CA THR A 580 -23.06 -2.90 38.00
C THR A 580 -22.35 -4.03 37.25
N PRO A 581 -22.92 -5.26 37.19
CA PRO A 581 -22.37 -6.34 36.36
C PRO A 581 -22.26 -6.03 34.85
N SER A 582 -22.90 -4.95 34.37
CA SER A 582 -22.89 -4.47 32.98
C SER A 582 -22.45 -3.01 32.83
N ARG A 583 -22.00 -2.33 33.89
CA ARG A 583 -21.49 -0.96 33.84
C ARG A 583 -20.17 -0.85 34.60
N ASP A 584 -19.11 -0.36 33.95
CA ASP A 584 -17.74 -0.29 34.49
C ASP A 584 -17.06 1.04 34.14
N PRO A 585 -16.08 1.54 34.92
CA PRO A 585 -15.32 2.71 34.49
C PRO A 585 -14.36 2.31 33.36
N LEU A 586 -14.21 3.19 32.38
CA LEU A 586 -13.13 3.19 31.39
C LEU A 586 -12.05 4.14 31.88
N LEU A 587 -10.92 3.60 32.30
CA LEU A 587 -9.80 4.38 32.81
C LEU A 587 -9.08 5.05 31.63
N VAL A 588 -8.87 6.36 31.74
CA VAL A 588 -8.19 7.19 30.74
C VAL A 588 -7.09 7.98 31.45
N ASP A 589 -5.96 8.21 30.79
CA ASP A 589 -4.88 9.05 31.30
C ASP A 589 -5.13 10.55 31.03
N GLU A 590 -4.34 11.45 31.63
CA GLU A 590 -4.46 12.90 31.44
C GLU A 590 -4.24 13.35 29.99
N ASP A 591 -3.45 12.58 29.22
CA ASP A 591 -3.20 12.82 27.81
C ASP A 591 -4.33 12.29 26.88
N GLY A 592 -5.40 11.74 27.45
CA GLY A 592 -6.52 11.15 26.72
C GLY A 592 -6.29 9.71 26.25
N SER A 593 -5.17 9.08 26.60
CA SER A 593 -4.90 7.67 26.32
C SER A 593 -5.86 6.76 27.08
N VAL A 594 -6.50 5.85 26.36
CA VAL A 594 -7.29 4.76 26.93
C VAL A 594 -6.36 3.74 27.57
N LEU A 595 -6.71 3.34 28.79
CA LEU A 595 -5.93 2.40 29.58
C LEU A 595 -6.63 1.03 29.65
N GLU A 596 -7.51 0.84 30.63
CA GLU A 596 -8.25 -0.39 30.83
C GLU A 596 -9.60 -0.09 31.51
N THR A 597 -10.37 -1.11 31.84
CA THR A 597 -11.56 -0.94 32.69
C THR A 597 -11.25 -1.29 34.13
N GLY A 598 -12.18 -0.97 35.04
CA GLY A 598 -12.08 -1.43 36.43
C GLY A 598 -11.85 -2.96 36.54
N ARG A 599 -12.44 -3.76 35.64
CA ARG A 599 -12.46 -5.23 35.75
C ARG A 599 -11.83 -6.00 34.58
N GLY A 600 -11.25 -5.35 33.58
CA GLY A 600 -10.75 -6.00 32.37
C GLY A 600 -10.02 -5.08 31.40
N ASN A 601 -9.41 -5.67 30.37
CA ASN A 601 -8.69 -4.92 29.33
C ASN A 601 -9.63 -4.55 28.18
N VAL A 602 -9.37 -3.42 27.52
CA VAL A 602 -10.20 -2.90 26.43
C VAL A 602 -9.61 -3.28 25.08
N PHE A 603 -10.50 -3.62 24.15
CA PHE A 603 -10.19 -3.86 22.75
C PHE A 603 -11.15 -3.06 21.87
N ALA A 604 -10.61 -2.55 20.76
CA ALA A 604 -11.35 -1.87 19.72
C ALA A 604 -11.09 -2.55 18.38
N VAL A 605 -12.16 -2.81 17.63
CA VAL A 605 -12.06 -3.39 16.29
C VAL A 605 -12.23 -2.27 15.29
N PHE A 606 -11.22 -2.12 14.45
CA PHE A 606 -11.26 -1.26 13.27
C PHE A 606 -11.25 -2.14 12.03
N ASP A 607 -11.40 -1.54 10.85
CA ASP A 607 -11.43 -2.30 9.61
C ASP A 607 -10.10 -3.05 9.39
N ASP A 608 -8.96 -2.46 9.75
CA ASP A 608 -7.62 -3.03 9.56
C ASP A 608 -7.21 -4.08 10.61
N GLY A 609 -7.96 -4.23 11.70
CA GLY A 609 -7.65 -5.23 12.72
C GLY A 609 -8.23 -4.97 14.11
N VAL A 610 -7.69 -5.70 15.08
CA VAL A 610 -8.06 -5.59 16.50
C VAL A 610 -6.98 -4.82 17.24
N HIS A 611 -7.35 -3.76 17.95
CA HIS A 611 -6.43 -2.88 18.66
C HIS A 611 -6.66 -2.96 20.16
N THR A 612 -5.59 -2.92 20.94
CA THR A 612 -5.65 -2.85 22.41
C THR A 612 -4.54 -1.93 22.93
N PRO A 613 -4.76 -1.25 24.07
CA PRO A 613 -3.72 -0.45 24.71
C PRO A 613 -2.40 -1.22 24.93
N SER A 614 -1.28 -0.56 24.69
CA SER A 614 0.07 -1.14 24.86
C SER A 614 0.43 -1.37 26.32
N LEU A 615 1.19 -2.43 26.61
CA LEU A 615 1.74 -2.70 27.94
C LEU A 615 2.95 -1.79 28.24
N ASP A 616 2.69 -0.52 28.58
CA ASP A 616 3.73 0.46 28.95
C ASP A 616 3.83 0.70 30.47
N GLY A 617 3.30 -0.23 31.26
CA GLY A 617 3.35 -0.20 32.72
C GLY A 617 2.16 0.48 33.39
N ARG A 618 1.27 1.14 32.63
CA ARG A 618 0.08 1.84 33.16
C ARG A 618 -1.16 0.95 33.34
N ILE A 619 -1.17 -0.22 32.70
CA ILE A 619 -2.31 -1.16 32.68
C ILE A 619 -1.91 -2.56 33.15
N LEU A 620 -2.88 -3.35 33.59
CA LEU A 620 -2.66 -4.74 33.97
C LEU A 620 -2.41 -5.64 32.74
N PRO A 621 -1.31 -6.42 32.69
CA PRO A 621 -1.12 -7.47 31.68
C PRO A 621 -2.20 -8.57 31.86
N GLY A 622 -3.28 -8.51 31.07
CA GLY A 622 -4.38 -9.45 31.17
C GLY A 622 -4.03 -10.86 30.69
N VAL A 623 -4.34 -11.90 31.47
CA VAL A 623 -4.18 -13.30 31.00
C VAL A 623 -5.13 -13.59 29.84
N THR A 624 -6.42 -13.26 29.98
CA THR A 624 -7.39 -13.41 28.88
C THR A 624 -7.10 -12.49 27.70
N ARG A 625 -6.51 -11.31 27.95
CA ARG A 625 -6.00 -10.43 26.88
C ARG A 625 -4.96 -11.17 26.04
N GLU A 626 -3.99 -11.82 26.67
CA GLU A 626 -2.95 -12.59 25.96
C GLU A 626 -3.53 -13.80 25.22
N VAL A 627 -4.50 -14.51 25.81
CA VAL A 627 -5.20 -15.62 25.12
C VAL A 627 -5.91 -15.13 23.85
N VAL A 628 -6.62 -14.00 23.92
CA VAL A 628 -7.29 -13.41 22.75
C VAL A 628 -6.27 -12.97 21.68
N LEU A 629 -5.17 -12.32 22.08
CA LEU A 629 -4.09 -11.98 21.15
C LEU A 629 -3.47 -13.23 20.51
N GLY A 630 -3.31 -14.32 21.27
CA GLY A 630 -2.89 -15.63 20.77
C GLY A 630 -3.84 -16.19 19.71
N LEU A 631 -5.14 -16.22 20.00
CA LEU A 631 -6.17 -16.71 19.07
C LEU A 631 -6.23 -15.89 17.77
N LEU A 632 -6.05 -14.57 17.85
CA LEU A 632 -5.98 -13.68 16.69
C LEU A 632 -4.74 -14.02 15.84
N ARG A 633 -3.56 -14.17 16.47
CA ARG A 633 -2.31 -14.54 15.78
C ARG A 633 -2.40 -15.92 15.10
N GLU A 634 -2.94 -16.92 15.79
CA GLU A 634 -3.13 -18.28 15.25
C GLU A 634 -3.98 -18.29 13.97
N ARG A 635 -4.89 -17.32 13.84
CA ARG A 635 -5.82 -17.21 12.71
C ARG A 635 -5.42 -16.11 11.71
N ALA A 636 -4.20 -15.59 11.84
CA ALA A 636 -3.68 -14.51 11.00
C ALA A 636 -4.57 -13.26 10.97
N VAL A 637 -5.28 -12.97 12.08
CA VAL A 637 -6.02 -11.72 12.27
C VAL A 637 -5.08 -10.66 12.87
N PRO A 638 -4.87 -9.49 12.23
CA PRO A 638 -4.00 -8.46 12.73
C PRO A 638 -4.45 -7.96 14.11
N ALA A 639 -3.50 -7.96 15.04
CA ALA A 639 -3.69 -7.43 16.38
C ALA A 639 -2.59 -6.42 16.70
N TYR A 640 -3.00 -5.22 17.14
CA TYR A 640 -2.08 -4.09 17.36
C TYR A 640 -2.11 -3.67 18.83
N GLU A 641 -0.95 -3.73 19.47
CA GLU A 641 -0.72 -3.19 20.81
C GLU A 641 -0.15 -1.78 20.68
N ARG A 642 -0.99 -0.75 20.85
CA ARG A 642 -0.59 0.66 20.69
C ARG A 642 -1.33 1.57 21.66
N ARG A 643 -0.87 2.82 21.81
CA ARG A 643 -1.69 3.84 22.46
C ARG A 643 -2.93 4.12 21.60
N ILE A 644 -4.08 4.18 22.25
CA ILE A 644 -5.39 4.46 21.64
C ILE A 644 -6.00 5.60 22.44
N THR A 645 -6.54 6.61 21.78
CA THR A 645 -7.19 7.75 22.43
C THR A 645 -8.71 7.56 22.50
N LEU A 646 -9.37 8.30 23.40
CA LEU A 646 -10.82 8.28 23.50
C LEU A 646 -11.52 8.71 22.20
N GLY A 647 -10.92 9.65 21.46
CA GLY A 647 -11.44 10.10 20.16
C GLY A 647 -11.36 9.02 19.07
N GLU A 648 -10.32 8.18 19.09
CA GLU A 648 -10.21 7.05 18.16
C GLU A 648 -11.26 5.97 18.42
N LEU A 649 -11.61 5.70 19.69
CA LEU A 649 -12.66 4.71 20.03
C LEU A 649 -14.02 5.08 19.44
N ALA A 650 -14.28 6.36 19.19
CA ALA A 650 -15.52 6.79 18.56
C ALA A 650 -15.64 6.35 17.09
N GLY A 651 -14.51 6.04 16.43
CA GLY A 651 -14.45 5.52 15.07
C GLY A 651 -14.35 4.00 14.98
N ALA A 652 -14.39 3.27 16.10
CA ALA A 652 -14.31 1.81 16.09
C ALA A 652 -15.62 1.19 15.56
N ALA A 653 -15.51 0.05 14.86
CA ALA A 653 -16.66 -0.69 14.37
C ALA A 653 -17.40 -1.42 15.52
N GLU A 654 -16.62 -1.93 16.49
CA GLU A 654 -17.12 -2.54 17.71
C GLU A 654 -16.06 -2.46 18.82
N LEU A 655 -16.52 -2.61 20.05
CA LEU A 655 -15.68 -2.61 21.25
C LEU A 655 -15.97 -3.86 22.07
N PHE A 656 -14.94 -4.41 22.69
CA PHE A 656 -15.10 -5.46 23.67
C PHE A 656 -14.08 -5.35 24.80
N VAL A 657 -14.40 -5.98 25.93
CA VAL A 657 -13.49 -6.13 27.05
C VAL A 657 -13.14 -7.57 27.27
N THR A 658 -11.94 -7.81 27.80
CA THR A 658 -11.53 -9.13 28.25
C THR A 658 -11.31 -9.20 29.75
N ASN A 659 -11.81 -10.26 30.39
CA ASN A 659 -11.49 -10.58 31.78
C ASN A 659 -11.60 -12.08 32.06
N ALA A 660 -11.02 -12.52 33.17
CA ALA A 660 -10.88 -13.94 33.48
C ALA A 660 -12.20 -14.71 33.71
N ILE A 661 -13.32 -14.01 33.96
CA ILE A 661 -14.60 -14.63 34.29
C ILE A 661 -15.55 -14.62 33.09
N GLY A 662 -15.78 -13.44 32.52
CA GLY A 662 -16.65 -13.24 31.35
C GLY A 662 -15.93 -13.39 30.01
N ARG A 663 -14.64 -13.72 30.03
CA ARG A 663 -13.73 -13.91 28.89
C ARG A 663 -13.83 -12.77 27.89
N VAL A 664 -14.59 -12.89 26.80
CA VAL A 664 -14.81 -11.81 25.83
C VAL A 664 -16.22 -11.23 25.97
N ARG A 665 -16.34 -9.91 26.17
CA ARG A 665 -17.63 -9.25 26.39
C ARG A 665 -17.79 -7.98 25.57
N ALA A 666 -18.88 -7.90 24.80
CA ALA A 666 -19.19 -6.72 23.99
C ALA A 666 -19.40 -5.48 24.87
N VAL A 667 -18.98 -4.33 24.35
CA VAL A 667 -19.27 -2.99 24.86
C VAL A 667 -20.10 -2.27 23.81
N THR A 668 -21.31 -1.84 24.16
CA THR A 668 -22.22 -1.17 23.22
C THR A 668 -22.30 0.34 23.44
N GLU A 669 -21.72 0.85 24.53
CA GLU A 669 -21.73 2.27 24.84
C GLU A 669 -20.51 2.67 25.65
N ILE A 670 -19.88 3.77 25.24
CA ILE A 670 -19.02 4.60 26.08
C ILE A 670 -19.77 5.92 26.28
N GLU A 671 -20.15 6.20 27.52
CA GLU A 671 -20.98 7.34 27.87
C GLU A 671 -20.34 8.67 27.43
N GLY A 672 -21.11 9.46 26.67
CA GLY A 672 -20.65 10.75 26.14
C GLY A 672 -19.65 10.66 24.98
N VAL A 673 -19.32 9.45 24.50
CA VAL A 673 -18.34 9.24 23.43
C VAL A 673 -18.96 8.54 22.23
N VAL A 674 -19.48 7.32 22.39
CA VAL A 674 -19.98 6.52 21.24
C VAL A 674 -20.97 5.45 21.68
N ARG A 675 -21.93 5.13 20.80
CA ARG A 675 -22.78 3.94 20.88
C ARG A 675 -22.53 3.06 19.66
N LEU A 676 -22.25 1.79 19.89
CA LEU A 676 -21.84 0.82 18.86
C LEU A 676 -22.64 -0.47 18.98
N PRO A 677 -22.82 -1.22 17.88
CA PRO A 677 -23.43 -2.54 17.93
C PRO A 677 -22.50 -3.56 18.63
N SER A 678 -23.06 -4.67 19.08
CA SER A 678 -22.24 -5.87 19.35
C SER A 678 -21.85 -6.46 18.01
N GLY A 679 -20.60 -6.25 17.59
CA GLY A 679 -20.14 -6.61 16.25
C GLY A 679 -19.77 -8.09 16.08
N ARG A 680 -19.37 -8.41 14.85
CA ARG A 680 -19.16 -9.80 14.39
C ARG A 680 -17.88 -10.42 14.94
N THR A 681 -16.82 -9.62 15.12
CA THR A 681 -15.54 -10.09 15.68
C THR A 681 -15.71 -10.46 17.14
N THR A 682 -16.45 -9.66 17.90
CA THR A 682 -16.76 -10.00 19.30
C THR A 682 -17.57 -11.28 19.39
N ALA A 683 -18.59 -11.45 18.55
CA ALA A 683 -19.41 -12.67 18.52
C ALA A 683 -18.58 -13.90 18.13
N TRP A 684 -17.72 -13.77 17.12
CA TRP A 684 -16.82 -14.82 16.67
C TRP A 684 -15.83 -15.25 17.76
N LEU A 685 -15.14 -14.29 18.40
CA LEU A 685 -14.21 -14.57 19.51
C LEU A 685 -14.91 -15.31 20.66
N ARG A 686 -16.15 -14.92 20.99
CA ARG A 686 -16.96 -15.62 22.02
C ARG A 686 -17.32 -17.05 21.62
N GLY A 687 -17.49 -17.33 20.33
CA GLY A 687 -17.74 -18.69 19.84
C GLY A 687 -16.53 -19.62 19.98
N LEU A 688 -15.33 -19.11 19.70
CA LEU A 688 -14.07 -19.87 19.87
C LEU A 688 -13.83 -20.25 21.34
N ASP A 689 -14.20 -19.33 22.23
CA ASP A 689 -14.01 -19.41 23.67
C ASP A 689 -14.91 -20.44 24.40
N ALA A 690 -15.99 -20.87 23.74
CA ALA A 690 -16.91 -21.90 24.24
C ALA A 690 -16.45 -23.34 23.95
N SER A 691 -15.43 -23.54 23.12
CA SER A 691 -14.90 -24.86 22.76
C SER A 691 -13.64 -25.19 23.56
N PRO A 692 -13.51 -26.38 24.19
CA PRO A 692 -12.28 -26.77 24.87
C PRO A 692 -11.17 -26.94 23.83
N HIS A 693 -10.28 -25.96 23.75
CA HIS A 693 -9.14 -26.01 22.84
C HIS A 693 -7.93 -26.60 23.59
N PRO A 694 -7.48 -27.83 23.28
CA PRO A 694 -6.11 -28.18 23.58
C PRO A 694 -5.22 -27.25 22.74
N LEU A 695 -4.21 -26.63 23.34
CA LEU A 695 -3.12 -25.98 22.62
C LEU A 695 -2.60 -26.98 21.58
N ARG A 696 -3.00 -26.81 20.31
CA ARG A 696 -2.59 -27.67 19.21
C ARG A 696 -1.33 -27.07 18.63
N ASP A 697 -0.32 -27.93 18.52
CA ASP A 697 1.00 -27.70 17.93
C ASP A 697 0.98 -26.70 16.75
N PRO A 698 1.70 -25.56 16.85
CA PRO A 698 1.85 -24.59 15.76
C PRO A 698 2.43 -25.19 14.47
N ALA A 699 3.05 -26.39 14.53
CA ALA A 699 3.53 -27.10 13.36
C ALA A 699 2.41 -27.59 12.42
N ARG A 700 1.12 -27.56 12.81
CA ARG A 700 0.00 -27.86 11.90
C ARG A 700 -0.51 -26.67 11.08
N LEU A 701 -0.08 -25.44 11.40
CA LEU A 701 -0.34 -24.25 10.57
C LEU A 701 0.73 -24.06 9.48
N VAL A 702 1.80 -24.85 9.54
CA VAL A 702 2.83 -24.92 8.50
C VAL A 702 2.66 -26.22 7.73
N GLY A 703 2.07 -26.13 6.54
CA GLY A 703 2.09 -27.21 5.56
C GLY A 703 0.90 -28.16 5.65
N ALA A 704 -0.27 -27.71 5.19
CA ALA A 704 -1.01 -28.59 4.30
C ALA A 704 -0.10 -28.84 3.10
N THR A 705 0.40 -30.07 2.97
CA THR A 705 0.94 -30.58 1.72
C THR A 705 0.01 -30.20 0.56
N PRO A 706 0.53 -29.86 -0.62
CA PRO A 706 -0.31 -29.58 -1.79
C PRO A 706 -1.01 -30.86 -2.22
N HIS A 707 -2.14 -31.19 -1.59
CA HIS A 707 -3.18 -31.99 -2.22
C HIS A 707 -3.78 -31.12 -3.31
N ASP A 708 -3.41 -31.47 -4.54
CA ASP A 708 -3.97 -31.05 -5.83
C ASP A 708 -4.82 -29.76 -5.78
N ARG A 709 -4.15 -28.62 -5.56
CA ARG A 709 -4.75 -27.29 -5.78
C ARG A 709 -4.89 -26.98 -7.28
N SER A 710 -4.37 -27.86 -8.14
CA SER A 710 -4.46 -27.71 -9.59
C SER A 710 -5.89 -27.95 -10.07
N ARG A 711 -6.32 -27.19 -11.07
CA ARG A 711 -7.63 -27.25 -11.73
C ARG A 711 -7.42 -27.23 -13.25
N PRO A 712 -6.68 -28.21 -13.83
CA PRO A 712 -6.26 -28.18 -15.24
C PRO A 712 -7.37 -28.37 -16.27
N GLY A 713 -8.62 -28.55 -15.84
CA GLY A 713 -9.79 -28.63 -16.72
C GLY A 713 -10.60 -27.33 -16.84
N ALA A 714 -10.32 -26.32 -16.02
CA ALA A 714 -11.05 -25.06 -16.06
C ALA A 714 -10.51 -24.15 -17.18
N ARG A 715 -11.42 -23.66 -18.02
CA ARG A 715 -11.16 -22.65 -19.07
C ARG A 715 -11.90 -21.39 -18.67
N VAL A 716 -11.14 -20.45 -18.12
CA VAL A 716 -11.64 -19.25 -17.47
C VAL A 716 -11.50 -18.07 -18.42
N LEU A 717 -12.61 -17.40 -18.71
CA LEU A 717 -12.58 -16.10 -19.37
C LEU A 717 -12.73 -15.01 -18.31
N LEU A 718 -11.82 -14.05 -18.32
CA LEU A 718 -11.89 -12.84 -17.50
C LEU A 718 -12.35 -11.68 -18.37
N ILE A 719 -13.49 -11.07 -18.04
CA ILE A 719 -13.92 -9.79 -18.61
C ILE A 719 -13.18 -8.69 -17.85
N ASP A 720 -12.26 -8.01 -18.54
CA ASP A 720 -11.48 -6.88 -18.08
C ASP A 720 -12.28 -5.58 -18.23
N ASN A 721 -12.68 -4.99 -17.11
CA ASN A 721 -13.37 -3.69 -17.08
C ASN A 721 -12.37 -2.53 -16.95
N TYR A 722 -11.24 -2.59 -17.66
CA TYR A 722 -10.16 -1.60 -17.61
C TYR A 722 -9.52 -1.47 -16.22
N ASP A 723 -9.38 -2.58 -15.53
CA ASP A 723 -8.82 -2.64 -14.19
C ASP A 723 -7.29 -2.78 -14.20
N SER A 724 -6.67 -2.35 -13.10
CA SER A 724 -5.23 -2.46 -12.89
C SER A 724 -4.80 -3.75 -12.19
N PHE A 725 -5.69 -4.72 -11.95
CA PHE A 725 -5.40 -5.96 -11.23
C PHE A 725 -5.88 -7.25 -11.94
N VAL A 726 -6.63 -7.16 -13.03
CA VAL A 726 -7.17 -8.34 -13.77
C VAL A 726 -6.10 -9.37 -14.17
N HIS A 727 -4.88 -8.96 -14.53
CA HIS A 727 -3.82 -9.89 -14.86
C HIS A 727 -3.23 -10.57 -13.62
N ASN A 728 -3.34 -9.98 -12.43
CA ASN A 728 -3.03 -10.69 -11.18
C ASN A 728 -4.04 -11.82 -10.95
N LEU A 729 -5.34 -11.58 -11.16
CA LEU A 729 -6.37 -12.64 -11.13
C LEU A 729 -6.05 -13.74 -12.15
N ALA A 730 -5.75 -13.37 -13.39
CA ALA A 730 -5.41 -14.34 -14.45
C ALA A 730 -4.15 -15.15 -14.10
N GLN A 731 -3.13 -14.53 -13.50
CA GLN A 731 -1.93 -15.22 -13.02
C GLN A 731 -2.26 -16.22 -11.92
N TYR A 732 -3.08 -15.86 -10.93
CA TYR A 732 -3.49 -16.79 -9.87
C TYR A 732 -4.31 -17.96 -10.43
N VAL A 733 -5.22 -17.71 -11.38
CA VAL A 733 -5.96 -18.80 -12.07
C VAL A 733 -5.00 -19.75 -12.79
N ARG A 734 -3.98 -19.24 -13.50
CA ARG A 734 -2.97 -20.06 -14.19
C ARG A 734 -2.05 -20.79 -13.24
N GLU A 735 -1.71 -20.20 -12.09
CA GLU A 735 -0.95 -20.86 -11.01
C GLU A 735 -1.71 -22.06 -10.44
N LEU A 736 -3.03 -21.98 -10.41
CA LEU A 736 -3.92 -23.08 -10.08
C LEU A 736 -4.10 -24.05 -11.26
N GLY A 737 -3.31 -23.96 -12.34
CA GLY A 737 -3.30 -24.90 -13.46
C GLY A 737 -4.41 -24.71 -14.49
N ALA A 738 -5.33 -23.77 -14.30
CA ALA A 738 -6.42 -23.49 -15.23
C ALA A 738 -5.97 -22.65 -16.43
N ASP A 739 -6.67 -22.78 -17.56
CA ASP A 739 -6.50 -21.87 -18.70
C ASP A 739 -7.21 -20.54 -18.40
N ALA A 740 -6.54 -19.43 -18.68
CA ALA A 740 -7.09 -18.09 -18.44
C ALA A 740 -6.91 -17.18 -19.64
N THR A 741 -8.02 -16.67 -20.18
CA THR A 741 -8.08 -15.69 -21.27
C THR A 741 -8.67 -14.38 -20.74
N VAL A 742 -8.02 -13.26 -21.00
CA VAL A 742 -8.50 -11.92 -20.60
C VAL A 742 -9.00 -11.20 -21.85
N VAL A 743 -10.20 -10.63 -21.80
CA VAL A 743 -10.79 -9.84 -22.89
C VAL A 743 -11.38 -8.55 -22.33
N ARG A 744 -11.23 -7.42 -23.02
CA ARG A 744 -11.87 -6.16 -22.61
C ARG A 744 -13.40 -6.29 -22.68
N ASN A 745 -14.09 -5.58 -21.80
CA ASN A 745 -15.55 -5.64 -21.66
C ASN A 745 -16.36 -5.11 -22.86
N ASP A 746 -15.70 -4.46 -23.81
CA ASP A 746 -16.24 -3.93 -25.05
C ASP A 746 -15.74 -4.69 -26.30
N ALA A 747 -14.86 -5.68 -26.12
CA ALA A 747 -14.29 -6.49 -27.19
C ALA A 747 -15.02 -7.83 -27.40
N VAL A 748 -16.02 -8.14 -26.57
CA VAL A 748 -16.81 -9.37 -26.63
C VAL A 748 -18.29 -9.08 -26.34
N ASP A 749 -19.19 -9.78 -27.02
CA ASP A 749 -20.63 -9.71 -26.79
C ASP A 749 -21.16 -11.02 -26.17
N VAL A 750 -22.43 -10.99 -25.73
CA VAL A 750 -23.08 -12.15 -25.10
C VAL A 750 -23.14 -13.36 -26.05
N GLU A 751 -23.42 -13.15 -27.33
CA GLU A 751 -23.52 -14.24 -28.32
C GLU A 751 -22.18 -14.98 -28.45
N ALA A 752 -21.07 -14.25 -28.50
CA ALA A 752 -19.73 -14.83 -28.51
C ALA A 752 -19.47 -15.67 -27.25
N LEU A 753 -19.83 -15.17 -26.07
CA LEU A 753 -19.65 -15.91 -24.82
C LEU A 753 -20.49 -17.20 -24.78
N GLU A 754 -21.74 -17.14 -25.24
CA GLU A 754 -22.61 -18.33 -25.35
C GLU A 754 -22.07 -19.35 -26.34
N ARG A 755 -21.54 -18.91 -27.48
CA ARG A 755 -20.89 -19.79 -28.46
C ARG A 755 -19.64 -20.44 -27.87
N MET A 756 -18.79 -19.69 -27.16
CA MET A 756 -17.61 -20.23 -26.48
C MET A 756 -18.00 -21.27 -25.43
N ARG A 757 -19.08 -21.03 -24.65
CA ARG A 757 -19.63 -22.01 -23.72
C ARG A 757 -20.11 -23.26 -24.45
N GLY A 758 -20.88 -23.09 -25.53
CA GLY A 758 -21.46 -24.18 -26.30
C GLY A 758 -20.43 -25.11 -26.98
N THR A 759 -19.27 -24.57 -27.38
CA THR A 759 -18.15 -25.37 -27.90
C THR A 759 -17.24 -25.93 -26.81
N GLY A 760 -17.55 -25.64 -25.54
CA GLY A 760 -16.75 -26.00 -24.38
C GLY A 760 -15.54 -25.09 -24.14
N GLY A 761 -15.26 -24.10 -25.00
CA GLY A 761 -14.16 -23.15 -24.82
C GLY A 761 -14.24 -22.25 -23.57
N LEU A 762 -15.41 -22.16 -22.94
CA LEU A 762 -15.66 -21.42 -21.70
C LEU A 762 -16.31 -22.35 -20.66
N THR A 763 -15.69 -22.51 -19.49
CA THR A 763 -16.29 -23.24 -18.36
C THR A 763 -16.55 -22.36 -17.14
N HIS A 764 -15.79 -21.28 -16.96
CA HIS A 764 -15.96 -20.33 -15.86
C HIS A 764 -15.80 -18.91 -16.39
N LEU A 765 -16.60 -17.99 -15.84
CA LEU A 765 -16.50 -16.57 -16.15
C LEU A 765 -16.07 -15.80 -14.89
N VAL A 766 -15.08 -14.92 -15.04
CA VAL A 766 -14.72 -13.96 -14.00
C VAL A 766 -14.98 -12.56 -14.54
N ILE A 767 -15.73 -11.76 -13.79
CA ILE A 767 -15.90 -10.35 -14.08
C ILE A 767 -14.96 -9.58 -13.15
N SER A 768 -13.96 -8.96 -13.74
CA SER A 768 -12.90 -8.26 -13.01
C SER A 768 -13.42 -7.01 -12.28
N PRO A 769 -12.62 -6.43 -11.36
CA PRO A 769 -12.82 -5.08 -10.88
C PRO A 769 -12.81 -4.05 -12.03
N GLY A 770 -12.98 -2.78 -11.71
CA GLY A 770 -12.88 -1.70 -12.69
C GLY A 770 -13.38 -0.37 -12.13
N PRO A 771 -13.20 0.72 -12.89
CA PRO A 771 -13.69 2.04 -12.53
C PRO A 771 -15.19 2.19 -12.82
N GLY A 772 -15.82 3.15 -12.13
CA GLY A 772 -17.19 3.57 -12.39
C GLY A 772 -18.26 2.63 -11.83
N ALA A 773 -19.50 2.82 -12.29
CA ALA A 773 -20.65 2.00 -11.91
C ALA A 773 -20.86 0.84 -12.91
N PRO A 774 -21.53 -0.26 -12.52
CA PRO A 774 -21.70 -1.42 -13.39
C PRO A 774 -22.46 -1.14 -14.70
N SER A 775 -23.37 -0.16 -14.70
CA SER A 775 -24.04 0.30 -15.93
C SER A 775 -23.09 0.78 -17.04
N GLY A 776 -21.85 1.17 -16.70
CA GLY A 776 -20.79 1.52 -17.65
C GLY A 776 -19.81 0.38 -17.96
N ALA A 777 -20.00 -0.82 -17.40
CA ALA A 777 -19.04 -1.93 -17.44
C ALA A 777 -19.17 -2.83 -18.69
N GLY A 778 -19.54 -2.25 -19.83
CA GLY A 778 -19.68 -2.96 -21.11
C GLY A 778 -20.61 -4.16 -21.01
N VAL A 779 -20.17 -5.32 -21.52
CA VAL A 779 -20.95 -6.57 -21.55
C VAL A 779 -21.19 -7.19 -20.16
N SER A 780 -20.51 -6.72 -19.10
CA SER A 780 -20.45 -7.42 -17.80
C SER A 780 -21.82 -7.74 -17.19
N VAL A 781 -22.72 -6.77 -17.10
CA VAL A 781 -24.06 -6.96 -16.50
C VAL A 781 -24.90 -7.92 -17.35
N ASP A 782 -24.85 -7.78 -18.68
CA ASP A 782 -25.61 -8.63 -19.60
C ASP A 782 -25.06 -10.06 -19.66
N ALA A 783 -23.74 -10.24 -19.50
CA ALA A 783 -23.11 -11.55 -19.35
C ALA A 783 -23.62 -12.28 -18.10
N VAL A 784 -23.78 -11.59 -16.96
CA VAL A 784 -24.38 -12.20 -15.75
C VAL A 784 -25.80 -12.67 -16.03
N ARG A 785 -26.62 -11.83 -16.67
CA ARG A 785 -28.02 -12.15 -16.99
C ARG A 785 -28.15 -13.35 -17.93
N ALA A 786 -27.31 -13.42 -18.95
CA ALA A 786 -27.38 -14.46 -19.97
C ALA A 786 -26.78 -15.79 -19.51
N LEU A 787 -25.66 -15.76 -18.79
CA LEU A 787 -24.87 -16.97 -18.49
C LEU A 787 -25.08 -17.48 -17.06
N GLY A 788 -25.58 -16.65 -16.14
CA GLY A 788 -25.60 -16.93 -14.70
C GLY A 788 -26.24 -18.28 -14.35
N ALA A 789 -27.34 -18.64 -15.00
CA ALA A 789 -28.05 -19.91 -14.74
C ALA A 789 -27.28 -21.17 -15.18
N SER A 790 -26.25 -21.04 -16.03
CA SER A 790 -25.62 -22.17 -16.72
C SER A 790 -24.10 -22.23 -16.59
N THR A 791 -23.47 -21.16 -16.09
CA THR A 791 -22.01 -21.00 -16.07
C THR A 791 -21.60 -20.47 -14.70
N PRO A 792 -20.61 -21.08 -14.03
CA PRO A 792 -20.00 -20.48 -12.85
C PRO A 792 -19.48 -19.07 -13.12
N ILE A 793 -19.98 -18.06 -12.38
CA ILE A 793 -19.54 -16.66 -12.47
C ILE A 793 -18.99 -16.20 -11.13
N LEU A 794 -17.78 -15.66 -11.14
CA LEU A 794 -17.21 -14.90 -10.04
C LEU A 794 -17.12 -13.42 -10.40
N GLY A 795 -17.81 -12.56 -9.66
CA GLY A 795 -17.65 -11.11 -9.75
C GLY A 795 -16.71 -10.58 -8.69
N VAL A 796 -15.67 -9.83 -9.07
CA VAL A 796 -14.72 -9.21 -8.13
C VAL A 796 -14.89 -7.69 -8.15
N CYS A 797 -15.11 -7.07 -6.99
CA CYS A 797 -15.32 -5.62 -6.82
C CYS A 797 -16.41 -5.05 -7.77
N LEU A 798 -16.06 -4.38 -8.88
CA LEU A 798 -17.04 -3.97 -9.89
C LEU A 798 -17.83 -5.15 -10.43
N GLY A 799 -17.21 -6.33 -10.61
CA GLY A 799 -17.92 -7.54 -10.99
C GLY A 799 -18.93 -8.01 -9.95
N HIS A 800 -18.65 -7.85 -8.66
CA HIS A 800 -19.61 -8.10 -7.57
C HIS A 800 -20.79 -7.12 -7.66
N GLN A 801 -20.51 -5.86 -7.95
CA GLN A 801 -21.54 -4.83 -8.15
C GLN A 801 -22.37 -5.10 -9.41
N ALA A 802 -21.76 -5.58 -10.49
CA ALA A 802 -22.44 -5.98 -11.72
C ALA A 802 -23.40 -7.16 -11.48
N ILE A 803 -23.03 -8.13 -10.63
CA ILE A 803 -23.93 -9.19 -10.17
C ILE A 803 -25.11 -8.60 -9.40
N GLY A 804 -24.85 -7.68 -8.47
CA GLY A 804 -25.90 -6.97 -7.74
C GLY A 804 -26.90 -6.32 -8.69
N GLU A 805 -26.43 -5.48 -9.61
CA GLU A 805 -27.27 -4.76 -10.58
C GLU A 805 -27.99 -5.70 -11.56
N ALA A 806 -27.33 -6.76 -12.03
CA ALA A 806 -27.93 -7.75 -12.94
C ALA A 806 -29.19 -8.40 -12.35
N TYR A 807 -29.21 -8.64 -11.04
CA TYR A 807 -30.33 -9.25 -10.33
C TYR A 807 -31.24 -8.24 -9.61
N GLY A 808 -30.97 -6.93 -9.71
CA GLY A 808 -31.87 -5.87 -9.23
C GLY A 808 -31.51 -5.23 -7.87
N ALA A 809 -30.32 -5.49 -7.33
CA ALA A 809 -29.79 -4.73 -6.19
C ALA A 809 -29.36 -3.32 -6.62
N ARG A 810 -29.24 -2.38 -5.67
CA ARG A 810 -28.74 -1.02 -5.94
C ARG A 810 -27.25 -0.92 -5.67
N VAL A 811 -26.55 -0.17 -6.51
CA VAL A 811 -25.16 0.23 -6.28
C VAL A 811 -25.12 1.69 -5.88
N VAL A 812 -24.56 1.97 -4.70
CA VAL A 812 -24.51 3.31 -4.10
C VAL A 812 -23.10 3.67 -3.69
N ARG A 813 -22.87 4.95 -3.38
CA ARG A 813 -21.59 5.40 -2.81
C ARG A 813 -21.43 4.87 -1.39
N ALA A 814 -20.25 4.32 -1.11
CA ALA A 814 -19.86 3.97 0.24
C ALA A 814 -19.80 5.22 1.13
N ALA A 815 -20.14 5.08 2.41
CA ALA A 815 -19.99 6.17 3.37
C ALA A 815 -18.53 6.66 3.49
N ARG A 816 -17.58 5.74 3.32
CA ARG A 816 -16.14 6.01 3.27
C ARG A 816 -15.50 5.19 2.13
N PRO A 817 -14.88 5.83 1.13
CA PRO A 817 -14.04 5.14 0.16
C PRO A 817 -12.84 4.48 0.83
N VAL A 818 -12.48 3.27 0.39
CA VAL A 818 -11.31 2.55 0.90
C VAL A 818 -10.51 1.99 -0.27
N HIS A 819 -9.24 2.40 -0.39
CA HIS A 819 -8.32 1.99 -1.45
C HIS A 819 -6.98 1.58 -0.85
N GLY A 820 -6.54 0.34 -1.10
CA GLY A 820 -5.23 -0.15 -0.68
C GLY A 820 -5.13 -0.51 0.81
N ALA A 821 -6.26 -0.75 1.48
CA ALA A 821 -6.28 -1.09 2.91
C ALA A 821 -6.70 -2.55 3.15
N PRO A 822 -6.14 -3.21 4.18
CA PRO A 822 -6.65 -4.50 4.65
C PRO A 822 -7.96 -4.30 5.42
N SER A 823 -8.86 -5.27 5.32
CA SER A 823 -10.13 -5.30 6.02
C SER A 823 -10.40 -6.67 6.64
N LEU A 824 -11.00 -6.69 7.83
CA LEU A 824 -11.54 -7.88 8.45
C LEU A 824 -12.90 -8.26 7.85
N VAL A 825 -12.93 -9.38 7.13
CA VAL A 825 -14.08 -9.85 6.37
C VAL A 825 -14.64 -11.11 7.02
N HIS A 826 -15.81 -10.96 7.62
CA HIS A 826 -16.61 -12.04 8.20
C HIS A 826 -17.44 -12.70 7.10
N HIS A 827 -17.51 -14.02 7.05
CA HIS A 827 -18.20 -14.75 5.99
C HIS A 827 -19.00 -15.95 6.52
N ASP A 828 -19.91 -16.48 5.69
CA ASP A 828 -20.76 -17.64 6.02
C ASP A 828 -20.04 -19.00 5.92
N GLY A 829 -18.83 -19.03 5.34
CA GLY A 829 -18.01 -20.24 5.20
C GLY A 829 -18.53 -21.21 4.14
N GLN A 830 -19.38 -20.74 3.23
CA GLN A 830 -19.96 -21.51 2.12
C GLN A 830 -19.47 -20.97 0.78
N GLY A 831 -19.67 -21.73 -0.31
CA GLY A 831 -19.33 -21.28 -1.66
C GLY A 831 -17.83 -21.01 -1.82
N VAL A 832 -17.46 -19.82 -2.29
CA VAL A 832 -16.06 -19.41 -2.39
C VAL A 832 -15.33 -19.39 -1.04
N TYR A 833 -16.05 -19.29 0.08
CA TYR A 833 -15.48 -19.29 1.45
C TYR A 833 -15.37 -20.68 2.08
N THR A 834 -15.68 -21.75 1.34
CA THR A 834 -15.68 -23.12 1.86
C THR A 834 -14.34 -23.51 2.47
N GLY A 835 -14.36 -24.05 3.69
CA GLY A 835 -13.15 -24.52 4.39
C GLY A 835 -12.25 -23.39 4.92
N MET A 836 -12.69 -22.13 4.84
CA MET A 836 -11.98 -20.99 5.42
C MET A 836 -12.49 -20.72 6.84
N GLU A 837 -11.59 -20.52 7.79
CA GLU A 837 -11.95 -19.98 9.11
C GLU A 837 -12.04 -18.46 9.02
N GLY A 838 -13.12 -17.89 9.55
CA GLY A 838 -13.29 -16.43 9.60
C GLY A 838 -12.64 -15.80 10.83
N PRO A 839 -12.48 -14.46 10.85
CA PRO A 839 -12.57 -13.57 9.69
C PRO A 839 -11.35 -13.69 8.77
N LEU A 840 -11.56 -13.44 7.48
CA LEU A 840 -10.50 -13.31 6.48
C LEU A 840 -9.93 -11.88 6.51
N VAL A 841 -8.61 -11.73 6.35
CA VAL A 841 -7.98 -10.44 6.00
C VAL A 841 -7.95 -10.30 4.49
N ALA A 842 -8.57 -9.24 3.95
CA ALA A 842 -8.59 -9.01 2.51
C ALA A 842 -8.48 -7.53 2.14
N ALA A 843 -7.94 -7.28 0.95
CA ALA A 843 -7.77 -5.95 0.39
C ALA A 843 -9.09 -5.36 -0.11
N ARG A 844 -9.25 -4.04 0.08
CA ARG A 844 -10.36 -3.24 -0.45
C ARG A 844 -9.86 -2.14 -1.38
N TYR A 845 -10.50 -2.04 -2.55
CA TYR A 845 -10.33 -0.95 -3.51
C TYR A 845 -11.68 -0.52 -4.07
N HIS A 846 -12.55 0.05 -3.24
CA HIS A 846 -13.88 0.44 -3.70
C HIS A 846 -14.41 1.73 -3.05
N SER A 847 -15.11 2.51 -3.88
CA SER A 847 -15.88 3.70 -3.49
C SER A 847 -17.39 3.46 -3.56
N LEU A 848 -17.82 2.35 -4.17
CA LEU A 848 -19.21 1.95 -4.31
C LEU A 848 -19.47 0.65 -3.55
N VAL A 849 -20.72 0.42 -3.15
CA VAL A 849 -21.19 -0.78 -2.43
C VAL A 849 -22.56 -1.20 -2.94
N VAL A 850 -22.89 -2.49 -2.77
CA VAL A 850 -24.20 -3.04 -3.08
C VAL A 850 -25.12 -2.98 -1.86
N GLU A 851 -26.35 -2.51 -2.04
CA GLU A 851 -27.41 -2.44 -1.04
C GLU A 851 -28.75 -2.95 -1.61
N ASP A 852 -29.75 -3.10 -0.74
CA ASP A 852 -31.12 -3.54 -1.09
C ASP A 852 -31.14 -4.84 -1.90
N LEU A 853 -30.55 -5.90 -1.33
CA LEU A 853 -30.47 -7.19 -2.00
C LEU A 853 -31.87 -7.76 -2.30
N PRO A 854 -32.15 -8.16 -3.55
CA PRO A 854 -33.36 -8.87 -3.92
C PRO A 854 -33.34 -10.28 -3.33
N ASP A 855 -34.51 -10.92 -3.25
CA ASP A 855 -34.64 -12.28 -2.71
C ASP A 855 -33.74 -13.29 -3.43
N ALA A 856 -33.41 -13.08 -4.70
CA ALA A 856 -32.53 -13.97 -5.47
C ALA A 856 -31.07 -14.01 -4.95
N LEU A 857 -30.62 -12.98 -4.24
CA LEU A 857 -29.25 -12.86 -3.71
C LEU A 857 -29.19 -13.09 -2.20
N VAL A 858 -28.24 -13.89 -1.77
CA VAL A 858 -27.92 -14.14 -0.36
C VAL A 858 -26.64 -13.38 -0.01
N PRO A 859 -26.63 -12.54 1.04
CA PRO A 859 -25.40 -11.93 1.52
C PRO A 859 -24.50 -12.99 2.16
N THR A 860 -23.24 -13.05 1.76
CA THR A 860 -22.28 -14.10 2.19
C THR A 860 -21.12 -13.58 3.02
N ALA A 861 -20.79 -12.29 2.93
CA ALA A 861 -19.71 -11.69 3.70
C ALA A 861 -19.94 -10.22 4.06
N TRP A 862 -19.30 -9.75 5.12
CA TRP A 862 -19.36 -8.37 5.64
C TRP A 862 -18.03 -7.93 6.23
N ASN A 863 -17.69 -6.65 6.15
CA ASN A 863 -16.58 -6.12 6.93
C ASN A 863 -16.97 -5.92 8.41
N ALA A 864 -16.02 -5.49 9.25
CA ALA A 864 -16.27 -5.23 10.68
C ALA A 864 -17.38 -4.18 10.92
N GLU A 865 -17.51 -3.20 10.02
CA GLU A 865 -18.50 -2.11 10.07
C GLU A 865 -19.89 -2.55 9.56
N GLY A 866 -20.02 -3.78 9.05
CA GLY A 866 -21.28 -4.33 8.54
C GLY A 866 -21.57 -4.04 7.07
N VAL A 867 -20.64 -3.43 6.33
CA VAL A 867 -20.73 -3.23 4.89
C VAL A 867 -20.68 -4.58 4.19
N LEU A 868 -21.59 -4.80 3.23
CA LEU A 868 -21.69 -6.04 2.47
C LEU A 868 -20.44 -6.27 1.60
N MET A 869 -19.78 -7.41 1.79
CA MET A 869 -18.54 -7.78 1.10
C MET A 869 -18.68 -8.99 0.17
N GLY A 870 -19.83 -9.68 0.20
CA GLY A 870 -20.04 -10.86 -0.63
C GLY A 870 -21.51 -11.18 -0.86
N VAL A 871 -21.82 -11.72 -2.04
CA VAL A 871 -23.15 -12.23 -2.39
C VAL A 871 -23.04 -13.58 -3.10
N ARG A 872 -24.09 -14.39 -3.01
CA ARG A 872 -24.29 -15.62 -3.79
C ARG A 872 -25.72 -15.67 -4.30
N HIS A 873 -25.93 -16.06 -5.55
CA HIS A 873 -27.28 -16.31 -6.05
C HIS A 873 -27.85 -17.59 -5.43
N ARG A 874 -29.15 -17.62 -5.10
CA ARG A 874 -29.78 -18.77 -4.44
C ARG A 874 -29.75 -20.05 -5.27
N GLU A 875 -29.93 -19.91 -6.58
CA GLU A 875 -30.15 -21.04 -7.50
C GLU A 875 -29.08 -21.16 -8.59
N HIS A 876 -28.32 -20.10 -8.83
CA HIS A 876 -27.39 -20.01 -9.96
C HIS A 876 -25.97 -20.11 -9.40
N PRO A 877 -25.00 -20.68 -10.15
CA PRO A 877 -23.60 -20.75 -9.74
C PRO A 877 -22.90 -19.38 -9.85
N VAL A 878 -23.47 -18.35 -9.25
CA VAL A 878 -22.99 -16.97 -9.31
C VAL A 878 -22.64 -16.49 -7.92
N GLU A 879 -21.38 -16.12 -7.73
CA GLU A 879 -20.86 -15.54 -6.49
C GLU A 879 -20.13 -14.23 -6.80
N GLY A 880 -20.25 -13.26 -5.90
CA GLY A 880 -19.58 -11.97 -6.03
C GLY A 880 -18.86 -11.63 -4.73
N VAL A 881 -17.61 -11.18 -4.82
CA VAL A 881 -16.81 -10.69 -3.70
C VAL A 881 -16.41 -9.23 -3.92
N GLN A 882 -16.65 -8.35 -2.96
CA GLN A 882 -16.26 -6.93 -3.03
C GLN A 882 -14.76 -6.73 -2.79
N ILE A 883 -14.13 -7.70 -2.14
CA ILE A 883 -12.69 -7.76 -1.85
C ILE A 883 -11.87 -8.16 -3.08
N HIS A 884 -10.56 -7.94 -3.02
CA HIS A 884 -9.64 -8.28 -4.11
C HIS A 884 -8.78 -9.50 -3.75
N PRO A 885 -9.15 -10.72 -4.17
CA PRO A 885 -8.37 -11.94 -3.88
C PRO A 885 -6.96 -11.90 -4.49
N GLU A 886 -6.74 -11.14 -5.55
CA GLU A 886 -5.47 -11.04 -6.26
C GLU A 886 -4.44 -10.11 -5.61
N SER A 887 -4.86 -9.27 -4.65
CA SER A 887 -4.01 -8.30 -3.98
C SER A 887 -3.02 -8.97 -3.02
N ILE A 888 -1.84 -8.36 -2.87
CA ILE A 888 -0.86 -8.79 -1.84
C ILE A 888 -1.36 -8.64 -0.40
N LEU A 889 -2.44 -7.88 -0.16
CA LEU A 889 -3.09 -7.76 1.14
C LEU A 889 -4.16 -8.84 1.40
N THR A 890 -4.36 -9.79 0.48
CA THR A 890 -5.30 -10.92 0.65
C THR A 890 -4.54 -12.26 0.64
N PRO A 891 -3.94 -12.69 1.78
CA PRO A 891 -3.07 -13.87 1.82
C PRO A 891 -3.74 -15.18 1.38
N ARG A 892 -5.06 -15.28 1.56
CA ARG A 892 -5.86 -16.48 1.21
C ARG A 892 -6.58 -16.34 -0.14
N GLY A 893 -6.15 -15.41 -0.99
CA GLY A 893 -6.76 -15.16 -2.31
C GLY A 893 -6.85 -16.40 -3.21
N HIS A 894 -5.77 -17.19 -3.28
CA HIS A 894 -5.77 -18.46 -4.03
C HIS A 894 -6.80 -19.45 -3.51
N ASP A 895 -7.09 -19.48 -2.21
CA ASP A 895 -8.05 -20.44 -1.66
C ASP A 895 -9.49 -20.10 -2.12
N LEU A 896 -9.84 -18.80 -2.19
CA LEU A 896 -11.11 -18.35 -2.77
C LEU A 896 -11.24 -18.80 -4.24
N LEU A 897 -10.17 -18.63 -5.02
CA LEU A 897 -10.15 -19.01 -6.44
C LEU A 897 -10.18 -20.53 -6.62
N VAL A 898 -9.50 -21.30 -5.78
CA VAL A 898 -9.58 -22.77 -5.78
C VAL A 898 -11.01 -23.23 -5.56
N ASN A 899 -11.72 -22.63 -4.60
CA ASN A 899 -13.12 -22.97 -4.34
C ASN A 899 -14.02 -22.62 -5.52
N PHE A 900 -13.84 -21.45 -6.13
CA PHE A 900 -14.57 -21.05 -7.33
C PHE A 900 -14.34 -21.99 -8.53
N LEU A 901 -13.10 -22.42 -8.75
CA LEU A 901 -12.73 -23.29 -9.88
C LEU A 901 -13.03 -24.78 -9.64
N SER A 902 -13.50 -25.13 -8.45
CA SER A 902 -13.83 -26.51 -8.13
C SER A 902 -15.17 -26.91 -8.79
N PRO A 903 -15.31 -28.15 -9.28
CA PRO A 903 -16.58 -28.61 -9.83
C PRO A 903 -17.68 -28.49 -8.78
N LEU A 904 -18.82 -27.92 -9.17
CA LEU A 904 -20.01 -27.81 -8.33
C LEU A 904 -20.62 -29.18 -7.99
#